data_AF-A0A556TXW2-F1
#
_entry.id   AF-A0A556TXW2-F1
#
_cell.length_a   1.000
_cell.length_b   1.000
_cell.length_c   1.000
_cell.angle_alpha   90.00
_cell.angle_beta   90.00
_cell.angle_gamma   90.00
#
_symmetry.space_group_name_H-M   'P 1'
#
loop_
_entity.id
_entity.type
_entity.pdbx_description
1 polymer ?
#
loop_
_entity_poly.entity_id
_entity_poly.type
_entity_poly.pdbx_seq_one_letter_code
_entity_poly.pdbx_strand_id
1 'polypeptide(L)'
;MTTLLKTKPQRQSTGSESKPPLFQYILCAPTSPSVKVQEETLTYLNQGQSYEIRMLNPRLSDCTHFSSKWVKSTVRVVFHNRRLQYSEYQQMEGWSWNRPGDRILDLDTNISVGIKDPQAHPLQLNTIEFLWDPVINASIFIQINCISTEFTPRKHGGEKGVPLRIQVDTFIQNDHGEYLEHVHSSSCQIKVFKQLVPSLSPQEAQEWLHRNRFSSFCRIFSNFSGADLVKMSRNELVQICGPADGIRLFNAIKGRCIQPRLTVYVYLQKNKNKPNSMSYSEEVFHALSLEQLTVFELTEKIADLYSFPVQQICHVYRQGPMGIYILVSDEEKGSTIRGDVSFLCRKDVLPHKRFLVIFILLSDVVDKQDPLLETFSMFLQELKGTEQILCICENGDTYTYWNNLNEAQFRRNISRRCIYELSFAEINGTVLSLWSENRKSSRFLPGAGGKVLLPKKIEGSMDALNVLCVNQCEGGNEDKLQLEEDFYKGGKVTWWNFYFSEQLGSRPFIKRDKFDYIVKTVIILLTVIISLCSLQHTSYSWLWRNYSGHACFVDIRREISLCSSKTKDIDYEEVAKQEVNLLTFETKEQETRLPVLLLIDDFEDFNSVTDLQQHVERECQEKKVSAKSPQVILMNCIRAESPEQTEATYDTVFIGNNLSEQEQRLFEYKLEEIEKVHKNAETFYGFMILKKNFSQEYIQGVVKNTLKDFNFEKRDAQLIAVLALLNYYCKSANIHM
;
A
#
# COMPACT_ATOMS: atom_id res chain seq x y z
N MET A 1 -31.90 -6.12 9.84
CA MET A 1 -32.31 -7.51 9.54
C MET A 1 -32.52 -7.62 8.04
N THR A 2 -32.01 -8.67 7.42
CA THR A 2 -32.16 -9.00 5.99
C THR A 2 -32.80 -10.37 5.87
N THR A 3 -33.67 -10.59 4.88
CA THR A 3 -34.37 -11.87 4.68
C THR A 3 -33.58 -12.76 3.73
N LEU A 4 -33.13 -13.91 4.22
CA LEU A 4 -32.65 -14.99 3.38
C LEU A 4 -33.83 -15.64 2.65
N LEU A 5 -33.78 -15.73 1.32
CA LEU A 5 -34.76 -16.49 0.56
C LEU A 5 -34.53 -17.98 0.82
N LYS A 6 -35.57 -18.70 1.26
CA LYS A 6 -35.47 -20.13 1.56
C LYS A 6 -35.48 -20.93 0.26
N THR A 7 -34.52 -21.84 0.13
CA THR A 7 -34.45 -22.81 -0.98
C THR A 7 -35.67 -23.71 -0.96
N LYS A 8 -36.32 -23.91 -2.12
CA LYS A 8 -37.38 -24.93 -2.25
C LYS A 8 -36.74 -26.32 -2.11
N PRO A 9 -37.23 -27.22 -1.25
CA PRO A 9 -36.70 -28.57 -1.18
C PRO A 9 -36.97 -29.30 -2.51
N GLN A 10 -35.91 -29.69 -3.21
CA GLN A 10 -36.01 -30.66 -4.31
C GLN A 10 -36.38 -32.03 -3.70
N ARG A 11 -37.30 -32.74 -4.34
CA ARG A 11 -37.63 -34.12 -3.97
C ARG A 11 -36.45 -35.02 -4.35
N GLN A 12 -35.51 -35.29 -3.43
CA GLN A 12 -34.85 -36.61 -3.27
C GLN A 12 -33.84 -36.70 -2.11
N SER A 13 -33.86 -37.90 -1.52
CA SER A 13 -32.94 -38.64 -0.61
C SER A 13 -32.40 -38.00 0.68
N THR A 14 -32.79 -38.67 1.77
CA THR A 14 -32.30 -38.61 3.14
C THR A 14 -30.79 -38.88 3.29
N GLY A 15 -30.12 -38.09 4.13
CA GLY A 15 -28.87 -38.46 4.79
C GLY A 15 -27.57 -37.93 4.17
N SER A 16 -27.19 -36.70 4.49
CA SER A 16 -25.79 -36.26 4.66
C SER A 16 -25.76 -34.85 5.25
N GLU A 17 -24.70 -34.51 5.98
CA GLU A 17 -24.48 -33.19 6.59
C GLU A 17 -24.73 -32.05 5.59
N SER A 18 -25.50 -31.04 6.01
CA SER A 18 -26.10 -30.04 5.13
C SER A 18 -25.06 -29.09 4.55
N LYS A 19 -24.51 -29.42 3.38
CA LYS A 19 -23.69 -28.50 2.58
C LYS A 19 -24.53 -27.25 2.21
N PRO A 20 -23.96 -26.03 2.24
CA PRO A 20 -24.69 -24.77 1.95
C PRO A 20 -25.25 -24.76 0.52
N PRO A 21 -26.39 -24.14 0.20
CA PRO A 21 -26.95 -24.17 -1.17
C PRO A 21 -26.00 -23.55 -2.20
N LEU A 22 -26.06 -24.02 -3.45
CA LEU A 22 -25.22 -23.56 -4.58
C LEU A 22 -25.39 -22.06 -4.85
N PHE A 23 -26.61 -21.55 -4.73
CA PHE A 23 -26.90 -20.12 -4.82
C PHE A 23 -27.62 -19.65 -3.55
N GLN A 24 -27.39 -18.41 -3.17
CA GLN A 24 -28.00 -17.78 -2.01
C GLN A 24 -28.50 -16.38 -2.38
N TYR A 25 -29.76 -16.08 -2.05
CA TYR A 25 -30.35 -14.76 -2.32
C TYR A 25 -30.82 -14.09 -1.04
N ILE A 26 -30.48 -12.82 -0.87
CA ILE A 26 -30.78 -12.06 0.34
C ILE A 26 -31.56 -10.81 -0.05
N LEU A 27 -32.83 -10.74 0.37
CA LEU A 27 -33.64 -9.53 0.27
C LEU A 27 -33.32 -8.60 1.44
N CYS A 28 -32.77 -7.42 1.15
CA CYS A 28 -32.36 -6.45 2.15
C CYS A 28 -33.52 -5.54 2.58
N ALA A 29 -34.53 -6.13 3.22
CA ALA A 29 -35.71 -5.43 3.70
C ALA A 29 -36.09 -5.82 5.15
N PRO A 30 -36.86 -4.97 5.86
CA PRO A 30 -37.29 -5.24 7.23
C PRO A 30 -38.13 -6.52 7.34
N THR A 31 -37.60 -7.49 8.08
CA THR A 31 -38.25 -8.77 8.38
C THR A 31 -38.87 -8.76 9.78
N SER A 32 -39.98 -9.48 9.97
CA SER A 32 -40.57 -9.68 11.30
C SER A 32 -39.55 -10.27 12.29
N PRO A 33 -39.31 -9.64 13.46
CA PRO A 33 -38.29 -10.07 14.42
C PRO A 33 -38.72 -11.30 15.25
N SER A 34 -40.01 -11.64 15.28
CA SER A 34 -40.55 -12.78 16.01
C SER A 34 -41.56 -13.51 15.14
N VAL A 35 -41.40 -14.83 15.05
CA VAL A 35 -42.26 -15.72 14.26
C VAL A 35 -42.56 -16.96 15.09
N LYS A 36 -43.79 -17.48 15.00
CA LYS A 36 -44.13 -18.73 15.66
C LYS A 36 -43.24 -19.85 15.13
N VAL A 37 -42.77 -20.73 16.02
CA VAL A 37 -42.01 -21.92 15.64
C VAL A 37 -42.85 -22.67 14.59
N GLN A 38 -42.29 -22.90 13.39
CA GLN A 38 -42.90 -23.50 12.18
C GLN A 38 -43.51 -22.55 11.12
N GLU A 39 -43.65 -21.24 11.37
CA GLU A 39 -44.08 -20.28 10.34
C GLU A 39 -42.87 -19.65 9.60
N GLU A 40 -43.05 -19.25 8.34
CA GLU A 40 -42.03 -18.50 7.61
C GLU A 40 -42.02 -17.02 8.03
N THR A 41 -40.84 -16.41 8.03
CA THR A 41 -40.66 -15.00 8.31
C THR A 41 -41.30 -14.15 7.22
N LEU A 42 -42.14 -13.19 7.64
CA LEU A 42 -42.77 -12.22 6.75
C LEU A 42 -41.89 -10.99 6.62
N THR A 43 -41.62 -10.57 5.38
CA THR A 43 -40.86 -9.35 5.07
C THR A 43 -41.81 -8.26 4.61
N TYR A 44 -41.60 -7.03 5.08
CA TYR A 44 -42.48 -5.91 4.78
C TYR A 44 -41.84 -5.01 3.74
N LEU A 45 -42.59 -4.71 2.68
CA LEU A 45 -42.16 -3.85 1.58
C LEU A 45 -43.15 -2.70 1.39
N ASN A 46 -42.65 -1.57 0.92
CA ASN A 46 -43.44 -0.42 0.52
C ASN A 46 -43.63 -0.43 -0.99
N GLN A 47 -44.83 -0.09 -1.42
CA GLN A 47 -45.20 0.02 -2.82
C GLN A 47 -44.30 1.04 -3.53
N GLY A 48 -43.70 0.67 -4.66
CA GLY A 48 -42.88 1.55 -5.49
C GLY A 48 -41.51 1.92 -4.91
N GLN A 49 -41.15 1.41 -3.72
CA GLN A 49 -39.82 1.61 -3.15
C GLN A 49 -38.83 0.55 -3.68
N SER A 50 -37.62 0.97 -4.03
CA SER A 50 -36.55 0.07 -4.46
C SER A 50 -35.97 -0.72 -3.27
N TYR A 51 -35.88 -2.04 -3.42
CA TYR A 51 -35.26 -2.95 -2.46
C TYR A 51 -34.18 -3.82 -3.11
N GLU A 52 -33.04 -3.92 -2.43
CA GLU A 52 -31.90 -4.73 -2.88
C GLU A 52 -32.15 -6.23 -2.68
N ILE A 53 -31.86 -7.04 -3.70
CA ILE A 53 -31.67 -8.48 -3.62
C ILE A 53 -30.23 -8.79 -4.00
N ARG A 54 -29.46 -9.28 -3.04
CA ARG A 54 -28.08 -9.75 -3.26
C ARG A 54 -28.09 -11.18 -3.76
N MET A 55 -27.41 -11.42 -4.87
CA MET A 55 -27.25 -12.70 -5.56
C MET A 55 -25.85 -13.24 -5.27
N LEU A 56 -25.76 -14.31 -4.47
CA LEU A 56 -24.49 -14.84 -3.98
C LEU A 56 -24.28 -16.29 -4.41
N ASN A 57 -23.02 -16.67 -4.63
CA ASN A 57 -22.60 -18.06 -4.78
C ASN A 57 -21.60 -18.45 -3.69
N PRO A 58 -22.05 -19.12 -2.60
CA PRO A 58 -21.17 -19.55 -1.53
C PRO A 58 -20.22 -20.70 -1.90
N ARG A 59 -20.41 -21.37 -3.06
CA ARG A 59 -19.65 -22.55 -3.50
C ARG A 59 -18.87 -22.27 -4.78
N LEU A 60 -17.87 -21.39 -4.67
CA LEU A 60 -16.97 -21.05 -5.78
C LEU A 60 -16.23 -22.26 -6.38
N SER A 61 -15.94 -23.30 -5.58
CA SER A 61 -15.24 -24.51 -6.02
C SER A 61 -16.03 -25.39 -7.01
N ASP A 62 -17.37 -25.33 -6.95
CA ASP A 62 -18.26 -26.16 -7.78
C ASP A 62 -18.54 -25.49 -9.15
N CYS A 63 -17.98 -24.28 -9.40
CA CYS A 63 -18.23 -23.49 -10.61
C CYS A 63 -17.50 -24.01 -11.86
N THR A 64 -16.57 -24.94 -11.71
CA THR A 64 -15.84 -25.57 -12.82
C THR A 64 -16.73 -26.43 -13.73
N HIS A 65 -17.96 -26.72 -13.30
CA HIS A 65 -18.96 -27.49 -14.05
C HIS A 65 -19.88 -26.63 -14.94
N PHE A 66 -19.84 -25.30 -14.86
CA PHE A 66 -20.67 -24.46 -15.73
C PHE A 66 -19.98 -24.25 -17.08
N SER A 67 -20.64 -24.69 -18.16
CA SER A 67 -20.20 -24.46 -19.54
C SER A 67 -20.11 -22.96 -19.89
N SER A 68 -20.96 -22.13 -19.26
CA SER A 68 -21.07 -20.69 -19.54
C SER A 68 -20.69 -19.81 -18.34
N LYS A 69 -19.98 -18.70 -18.62
CA LYS A 69 -19.61 -17.67 -17.63
C LYS A 69 -20.79 -17.02 -16.91
N TRP A 70 -21.96 -16.98 -17.56
CA TRP A 70 -23.14 -16.28 -17.06
C TRP A 70 -24.26 -17.26 -16.73
N VAL A 71 -25.07 -16.95 -15.71
CA VAL A 71 -26.31 -17.66 -15.38
C VAL A 71 -27.51 -16.73 -15.57
N LYS A 72 -28.66 -17.30 -15.96
CA LYS A 72 -29.92 -16.54 -16.09
C LYS A 72 -30.74 -16.67 -14.82
N SER A 73 -31.20 -15.56 -14.26
CA SER A 73 -32.15 -15.56 -13.15
C SER A 73 -33.45 -14.87 -13.52
N THR A 74 -34.55 -15.48 -13.10
CA THR A 74 -35.92 -14.99 -13.27
C THR A 74 -36.48 -14.68 -11.88
N VAL A 75 -36.89 -13.43 -11.65
CA VAL A 75 -37.49 -12.97 -10.39
C VAL A 75 -38.98 -12.73 -10.62
N ARG A 76 -39.82 -13.27 -9.72
CA ARG A 76 -41.28 -13.26 -9.84
C ARG A 76 -41.97 -12.88 -8.55
N VAL A 77 -43.02 -12.07 -8.64
CA VAL A 77 -43.99 -11.85 -7.54
C VAL A 77 -45.18 -12.77 -7.76
N VAL A 78 -45.43 -13.67 -6.80
CA VAL A 78 -46.50 -14.68 -6.88
C VAL A 78 -47.34 -14.71 -5.62
N PHE A 79 -48.56 -15.26 -5.69
CA PHE A 79 -49.39 -15.44 -4.49
C PHE A 79 -48.80 -16.50 -3.56
N HIS A 80 -48.79 -16.26 -2.24
CA HIS A 80 -48.39 -17.30 -1.28
C HIS A 80 -49.48 -18.38 -1.13
N ASN A 81 -50.75 -17.99 -1.22
CA ASN A 81 -51.89 -18.90 -1.02
C ASN A 81 -52.15 -19.74 -2.27
N ARG A 82 -52.11 -21.07 -2.14
CA ARG A 82 -52.36 -22.03 -3.23
C ARG A 82 -53.66 -21.79 -3.99
N ARG A 83 -54.75 -21.37 -3.31
CA ARG A 83 -56.04 -21.11 -3.98
C ARG A 83 -55.95 -19.94 -4.96
N LEU A 84 -55.21 -18.89 -4.60
CA LEU A 84 -55.01 -17.71 -5.44
C LEU A 84 -53.97 -17.94 -6.53
N GLN A 85 -53.07 -18.93 -6.36
CA GLN A 85 -52.16 -19.35 -7.43
C GLN A 85 -52.93 -19.94 -8.64
N TYR A 86 -54.02 -20.68 -8.42
CA TYR A 86 -54.85 -21.22 -9.52
C TYR A 86 -55.57 -20.15 -10.34
N SER A 87 -55.88 -19.00 -9.73
CA SER A 87 -56.51 -17.84 -10.38
C SER A 87 -55.55 -16.67 -10.55
N GLU A 88 -54.23 -16.92 -10.50
CA GLU A 88 -53.20 -15.87 -10.49
C GLU A 88 -53.31 -14.98 -11.73
N TYR A 89 -53.46 -15.58 -12.92
CA TYR A 89 -53.65 -14.84 -14.16
C TYR A 89 -54.83 -13.86 -14.10
N GLN A 90 -56.01 -14.33 -13.63
CA GLN A 90 -57.21 -13.49 -13.50
C GLN A 90 -57.02 -12.36 -12.47
N GLN A 91 -56.30 -12.63 -11.37
CA GLN A 91 -56.01 -11.62 -10.35
C GLN A 91 -55.05 -10.55 -10.87
N MET A 92 -54.01 -10.94 -11.61
CA MET A 92 -53.04 -10.01 -12.19
C MET A 92 -53.64 -9.19 -13.33
N GLU A 93 -54.46 -9.81 -14.17
CA GLU A 93 -55.23 -9.12 -15.21
C GLU A 93 -56.20 -8.12 -14.58
N GLY A 94 -56.97 -8.55 -13.57
CA GLY A 94 -57.88 -7.67 -12.83
C GLY A 94 -57.17 -6.50 -12.12
N TRP A 95 -55.90 -6.65 -11.73
CA TRP A 95 -55.09 -5.55 -11.23
C TRP A 95 -54.69 -4.58 -12.35
N SER A 96 -54.22 -5.11 -13.50
CA SER A 96 -53.82 -4.34 -14.68
C SER A 96 -54.94 -3.46 -15.24
N TRP A 97 -56.19 -3.95 -15.24
CA TRP A 97 -57.36 -3.15 -15.66
C TRP A 97 -57.55 -1.86 -14.85
N ASN A 98 -57.14 -1.85 -13.58
CA ASN A 98 -57.24 -0.65 -12.74
C ASN A 98 -56.01 0.26 -12.85
N ARG A 99 -54.94 -0.20 -13.52
CA ARG A 99 -53.64 0.47 -13.66
C ARG A 99 -53.03 0.22 -15.04
N PRO A 100 -53.63 0.78 -16.10
CA PRO A 100 -53.16 0.54 -17.46
C PRO A 100 -51.74 1.10 -17.63
N GLY A 101 -50.80 0.23 -18.02
CA GLY A 101 -49.39 0.59 -18.26
C GLY A 101 -48.46 0.32 -17.09
N ASP A 102 -48.97 0.09 -15.88
CA ASP A 102 -48.14 -0.23 -14.71
C ASP A 102 -47.76 -1.72 -14.70
N ARG A 103 -46.54 -2.01 -14.27
CA ARG A 103 -46.07 -3.38 -14.00
C ARG A 103 -46.16 -3.67 -12.51
N ILE A 104 -46.31 -4.95 -12.15
CA ILE A 104 -46.35 -5.39 -10.74
C ILE A 104 -44.94 -5.41 -10.14
N LEU A 105 -43.96 -5.84 -10.94
CA LEU A 105 -42.56 -5.95 -10.58
C LEU A 105 -41.72 -5.20 -11.61
N ASP A 106 -40.94 -4.23 -11.14
CA ASP A 106 -39.97 -3.48 -11.92
C ASP A 106 -38.54 -3.69 -11.39
N LEU A 107 -37.57 -3.47 -12.28
CA LEU A 107 -36.14 -3.54 -11.99
C LEU A 107 -35.53 -2.15 -12.21
N ASP A 108 -34.89 -1.62 -11.17
CA ASP A 108 -34.18 -0.34 -11.23
C ASP A 108 -32.75 -0.58 -11.74
N THR A 109 -32.58 -0.49 -13.06
CA THR A 109 -31.32 -0.81 -13.75
C THR A 109 -30.21 0.19 -13.44
N ASN A 110 -30.54 1.43 -13.05
CA ASN A 110 -29.55 2.49 -12.82
C ASN A 110 -28.71 2.25 -11.56
N ILE A 111 -29.29 1.58 -10.56
CA ILE A 111 -28.65 1.30 -9.27
C ILE A 111 -28.29 -0.18 -9.08
N SER A 112 -28.73 -1.05 -10.01
CA SER A 112 -28.37 -2.47 -10.02
C SER A 112 -26.95 -2.68 -10.55
N VAL A 113 -26.20 -3.60 -9.95
CA VAL A 113 -24.77 -3.85 -10.25
C VAL A 113 -24.54 -5.34 -10.55
N GLY A 114 -23.73 -5.63 -11.56
CA GLY A 114 -23.32 -6.99 -11.90
C GLY A 114 -24.34 -7.80 -12.72
N ILE A 115 -25.31 -7.13 -13.35
CA ILE A 115 -26.31 -7.75 -14.22
C ILE A 115 -26.16 -7.35 -15.69
N LYS A 116 -26.60 -8.21 -16.60
CA LYS A 116 -26.57 -8.02 -18.06
C LYS A 116 -27.92 -8.41 -18.67
N ASP A 117 -28.28 -7.75 -19.78
CA ASP A 117 -29.46 -8.03 -20.60
C ASP A 117 -30.77 -8.16 -19.79
N PRO A 118 -31.15 -7.15 -18.97
CA PRO A 118 -32.41 -7.20 -18.24
C PRO A 118 -33.60 -7.21 -19.19
N GLN A 119 -34.49 -8.19 -19.05
CA GLN A 119 -35.68 -8.39 -19.86
C GLN A 119 -36.94 -8.35 -18.98
N ALA A 120 -37.92 -7.57 -19.42
CA ALA A 120 -39.23 -7.46 -18.77
C ALA A 120 -40.32 -7.62 -19.83
N HIS A 121 -40.87 -8.83 -19.98
CA HIS A 121 -41.85 -9.10 -21.03
C HIS A 121 -43.15 -8.29 -20.78
N PRO A 122 -43.69 -7.57 -21.77
CA PRO A 122 -44.90 -6.74 -21.61
C PRO A 122 -46.14 -7.48 -21.08
N LEU A 123 -46.28 -8.78 -21.36
CA LEU A 123 -47.43 -9.59 -20.94
C LEU A 123 -47.25 -10.26 -19.57
N GLN A 124 -46.02 -10.30 -19.05
CA GLN A 124 -45.70 -10.88 -17.74
C GLN A 124 -45.36 -9.77 -16.76
N LEU A 125 -46.40 -9.10 -16.25
CA LEU A 125 -46.26 -7.89 -15.41
C LEU A 125 -45.57 -8.14 -14.07
N ASN A 126 -45.50 -9.39 -13.62
CA ASN A 126 -44.95 -9.81 -12.33
C ASN A 126 -43.59 -10.52 -12.44
N THR A 127 -42.94 -10.49 -13.60
CA THR A 127 -41.70 -11.22 -13.89
C THR A 127 -40.64 -10.30 -14.50
N ILE A 128 -39.39 -10.49 -14.09
CA ILE A 128 -38.19 -9.91 -14.71
C ILE A 128 -37.11 -11.00 -14.88
N GLU A 129 -36.28 -10.87 -15.91
CA GLU A 129 -35.17 -11.79 -16.20
C GLU A 129 -33.88 -11.02 -16.45
N PHE A 130 -32.73 -11.59 -16.08
CA PHE A 130 -31.42 -11.00 -16.33
C PHE A 130 -30.32 -12.06 -16.24
N LEU A 131 -29.15 -11.74 -16.79
CA LEU A 131 -27.93 -12.55 -16.69
C LEU A 131 -27.00 -11.96 -15.61
N TRP A 132 -26.28 -12.81 -14.88
CA TRP A 132 -25.25 -12.36 -13.92
C TRP A 132 -24.11 -13.37 -13.79
N ASP A 133 -22.96 -12.90 -13.30
CA ASP A 133 -21.75 -13.71 -13.12
C ASP A 133 -21.71 -14.27 -11.68
N PRO A 134 -21.77 -15.60 -11.50
CA PRO A 134 -21.79 -16.22 -10.19
C PRO A 134 -20.45 -16.16 -9.43
N VAL A 135 -19.34 -15.77 -10.09
CA VAL A 135 -18.03 -15.60 -9.44
C VAL A 135 -17.92 -14.23 -8.78
N ILE A 136 -18.44 -13.18 -9.44
CA ILE A 136 -18.34 -11.79 -8.97
C ILE A 136 -19.48 -11.46 -8.00
N ASN A 137 -20.61 -12.19 -8.09
CA ASN A 137 -21.90 -11.88 -7.47
C ASN A 137 -22.60 -10.68 -8.13
N ALA A 138 -23.89 -10.51 -7.84
CA ALA A 138 -24.68 -9.40 -8.36
C ALA A 138 -25.62 -8.83 -7.29
N SER A 139 -26.04 -7.59 -7.51
CA SER A 139 -27.04 -6.93 -6.68
C SER A 139 -28.08 -6.25 -7.56
N ILE A 140 -29.34 -6.65 -7.38
CA ILE A 140 -30.46 -6.07 -8.13
C ILE A 140 -31.35 -5.25 -7.21
N PHE A 141 -31.94 -4.18 -7.74
CA PHE A 141 -32.91 -3.38 -7.02
C PHE A 141 -34.28 -3.51 -7.66
N ILE A 142 -35.25 -4.03 -6.91
CA ILE A 142 -36.60 -4.27 -7.41
C ILE A 142 -37.62 -3.32 -6.77
N GLN A 143 -38.65 -2.97 -7.53
CA GLN A 143 -39.82 -2.22 -7.05
C GLN A 143 -41.07 -3.08 -7.23
N ILE A 144 -41.92 -3.09 -6.20
CA ILE A 144 -43.20 -3.81 -6.25
C ILE A 144 -44.33 -2.80 -6.18
N ASN A 145 -45.18 -2.78 -7.20
CA ASN A 145 -46.21 -1.76 -7.35
C ASN A 145 -47.60 -2.23 -6.93
N CYS A 146 -47.82 -3.51 -6.63
CA CYS A 146 -49.09 -3.99 -6.11
C CYS A 146 -49.11 -3.95 -4.57
N ILE A 147 -50.26 -3.63 -3.96
CA ILE A 147 -50.43 -3.66 -2.50
C ILE A 147 -51.17 -4.93 -2.10
N SER A 148 -50.76 -5.58 -1.02
CA SER A 148 -51.36 -6.85 -0.56
C SER A 148 -52.88 -6.78 -0.31
N THR A 149 -53.45 -5.62 -0.01
CA THR A 149 -54.90 -5.46 0.21
C THR A 149 -55.72 -5.37 -1.09
N GLU A 150 -55.10 -5.08 -2.23
CA GLU A 150 -55.80 -4.94 -3.52
C GLU A 150 -56.40 -6.26 -4.01
N PHE A 151 -55.82 -7.37 -3.56
CA PHE A 151 -56.26 -8.73 -3.87
C PHE A 151 -57.24 -9.31 -2.83
N THR A 152 -57.80 -8.48 -1.95
CA THR A 152 -58.83 -8.90 -0.98
C THR A 152 -60.24 -8.75 -1.56
N PRO A 153 -61.22 -9.58 -1.18
CA PRO A 153 -62.57 -9.55 -1.73
C PRO A 153 -63.27 -8.20 -1.60
N ARG A 154 -63.03 -7.45 -0.51
CA ARG A 154 -63.69 -6.16 -0.28
C ARG A 154 -62.98 -4.95 -0.89
N LYS A 155 -61.77 -5.09 -1.45
CA LYS A 155 -60.90 -4.09 -2.13
C LYS A 155 -60.66 -2.73 -1.42
N HIS A 156 -61.51 -2.34 -0.49
CA HIS A 156 -61.47 -1.15 0.35
C HIS A 156 -60.91 -1.58 1.72
N GLY A 157 -59.96 -0.81 2.24
CA GLY A 157 -59.10 -1.23 3.35
C GLY A 157 -59.84 -1.63 4.64
N GLY A 158 -59.15 -2.38 5.50
CA GLY A 158 -59.67 -2.93 6.77
C GLY A 158 -59.41 -4.43 6.94
N GLU A 159 -59.37 -5.19 5.85
CA GLU A 159 -59.11 -6.64 5.86
C GLU A 159 -57.61 -6.99 5.97
N LYS A 160 -57.29 -8.25 6.26
CA LYS A 160 -55.90 -8.74 6.29
C LYS A 160 -55.43 -8.92 4.85
N GLY A 161 -54.56 -8.04 4.36
CA GLY A 161 -54.00 -8.14 3.01
C GLY A 161 -53.38 -9.51 2.70
N VAL A 162 -53.52 -9.94 1.45
CA VAL A 162 -53.08 -11.24 0.91
C VAL A 162 -51.56 -11.34 0.95
N PRO A 163 -50.98 -12.41 1.52
CA PRO A 163 -49.54 -12.64 1.50
C PRO A 163 -49.05 -12.97 0.09
N LEU A 164 -47.94 -12.35 -0.31
CA LEU A 164 -47.26 -12.57 -1.59
C LEU A 164 -45.90 -13.25 -1.34
N ARG A 165 -45.25 -13.73 -2.41
CA ARG A 165 -43.87 -14.20 -2.38
C ARG A 165 -43.06 -13.55 -3.48
N ILE A 166 -41.80 -13.28 -3.19
CA ILE A 166 -40.77 -13.11 -4.22
C ILE A 166 -40.14 -14.49 -4.43
N GLN A 167 -40.12 -14.96 -5.66
CA GLN A 167 -39.45 -16.18 -6.09
C GLN A 167 -38.32 -15.84 -7.05
N VAL A 168 -37.15 -16.42 -6.82
CA VAL A 168 -35.98 -16.32 -7.69
C VAL A 168 -35.66 -17.72 -8.18
N ASP A 169 -35.66 -17.90 -9.50
CA ASP A 169 -35.27 -19.13 -10.16
C ASP A 169 -34.04 -18.87 -11.02
N THR A 170 -33.06 -19.78 -11.00
CA THR A 170 -31.81 -19.65 -11.77
C THR A 170 -31.64 -20.82 -12.72
N PHE A 171 -31.16 -20.51 -13.92
CA PHE A 171 -31.02 -21.39 -15.06
C PHE A 171 -29.62 -21.28 -15.66
N ILE A 172 -29.08 -22.40 -16.14
CA ILE A 172 -27.82 -22.49 -16.87
C ILE A 172 -28.08 -22.84 -18.34
N GLN A 173 -27.06 -22.69 -19.18
CA GLN A 173 -27.14 -23.08 -20.58
C GLN A 173 -27.20 -24.60 -20.72
N ASN A 174 -28.12 -25.10 -21.55
CA ASN A 174 -28.14 -26.48 -22.02
C ASN A 174 -27.07 -26.70 -23.11
N ASP A 175 -26.95 -27.94 -23.60
CA ASP A 175 -26.01 -28.31 -24.67
C ASP A 175 -26.22 -27.53 -26.00
N HIS A 176 -27.35 -26.86 -26.16
CA HIS A 176 -27.70 -26.02 -27.31
C HIS A 176 -27.46 -24.52 -27.08
N GLY A 177 -26.88 -24.13 -25.94
CA GLY A 177 -26.58 -22.73 -25.59
C GLY A 177 -27.77 -21.92 -25.07
N GLU A 178 -28.92 -22.55 -24.84
CA GLU A 178 -30.14 -21.90 -24.34
C GLU A 178 -30.26 -22.04 -22.81
N TYR A 179 -30.65 -20.95 -22.14
CA TYR A 179 -30.84 -20.93 -20.68
C TYR A 179 -32.16 -21.59 -20.24
N LEU A 180 -32.26 -22.91 -20.43
CA LEU A 180 -33.45 -23.71 -20.11
C LEU A 180 -33.24 -24.71 -18.96
N GLU A 181 -32.00 -25.01 -18.58
CA GLU A 181 -31.73 -25.97 -17.52
C GLU A 181 -31.88 -25.30 -16.14
N HIS A 182 -32.90 -25.69 -15.39
CA HIS A 182 -33.18 -25.16 -14.06
C HIS A 182 -32.24 -25.75 -13.01
N VAL A 183 -31.57 -24.90 -12.24
CA VAL A 183 -30.58 -25.35 -11.22
C VAL A 183 -30.97 -24.99 -9.79
N HIS A 184 -31.71 -23.91 -9.57
CA HIS A 184 -32.03 -23.47 -8.21
C HIS A 184 -33.29 -22.61 -8.13
N SER A 185 -34.05 -22.79 -7.05
CA SER A 185 -35.25 -22.00 -6.73
C SER A 185 -35.23 -21.59 -5.27
N SER A 186 -35.49 -20.32 -5.00
CA SER A 186 -35.66 -19.81 -3.63
C SER A 186 -36.76 -18.78 -3.56
N SER A 187 -37.37 -18.61 -2.39
CA SER A 187 -38.41 -17.61 -2.22
C SER A 187 -38.52 -17.11 -0.78
N CYS A 188 -39.11 -15.93 -0.61
CA CYS A 188 -39.47 -15.38 0.70
C CYS A 188 -40.91 -14.86 0.69
N GLN A 189 -41.55 -14.85 1.86
CA GLN A 189 -42.86 -14.23 2.01
C GLN A 189 -42.72 -12.74 2.19
N ILE A 190 -43.56 -12.00 1.47
CA ILE A 190 -43.63 -10.55 1.54
C ILE A 190 -45.06 -10.07 1.79
N LYS A 191 -45.16 -8.86 2.34
CA LYS A 191 -46.40 -8.10 2.39
C LYS A 191 -46.10 -6.66 2.01
N VAL A 192 -46.84 -6.17 1.01
CA VAL A 192 -46.62 -4.85 0.44
C VAL A 192 -47.66 -3.88 0.98
N PHE A 193 -47.21 -2.70 1.42
CA PHE A 193 -48.04 -1.64 1.96
C PHE A 193 -47.92 -0.36 1.13
N LYS A 194 -48.97 0.46 1.19
CA LYS A 194 -48.93 1.81 0.64
C LYS A 194 -48.22 2.72 1.63
N GLN A 195 -47.11 3.33 1.25
CA GLN A 195 -46.44 4.34 2.09
C GLN A 195 -47.20 5.67 2.07
N LEU A 196 -47.16 6.41 3.18
CA LEU A 196 -47.62 7.79 3.21
C LEU A 196 -46.54 8.68 2.58
N VAL A 197 -46.85 9.37 1.48
CA VAL A 197 -45.92 10.30 0.84
C VAL A 197 -46.22 11.74 1.21
N PRO A 198 -45.21 12.61 1.40
CA PRO A 198 -45.43 14.00 1.82
C PRO A 198 -46.30 14.83 0.86
N SER A 199 -46.35 14.45 -0.42
CA SER A 199 -47.13 15.13 -1.46
C SER A 199 -48.64 14.87 -1.42
N LEU A 200 -49.12 13.96 -0.55
CA LEU A 200 -50.56 13.65 -0.45
C LEU A 200 -51.36 14.82 0.10
N SER A 201 -52.49 15.10 -0.53
CA SER A 201 -53.49 16.02 -0.01
C SER A 201 -54.11 15.52 1.31
N PRO A 202 -54.74 16.39 2.11
CA PRO A 202 -55.44 15.96 3.32
C PRO A 202 -56.49 14.88 3.07
N GLN A 203 -57.21 14.92 1.94
CA GLN A 203 -58.21 13.92 1.57
C GLN A 203 -57.56 12.55 1.30
N GLU A 204 -56.43 12.53 0.60
CA GLU A 204 -55.70 11.29 0.33
C GLU A 204 -55.00 10.73 1.58
N ALA A 205 -54.54 11.60 2.49
CA ALA A 205 -54.01 11.23 3.79
C ALA A 205 -55.10 10.59 4.68
N GLN A 206 -56.33 11.11 4.62
CA GLN A 206 -57.50 10.52 5.27
C GLN A 206 -57.82 9.12 4.75
N GLU A 207 -57.80 8.95 3.42
CA GLU A 207 -57.95 7.62 2.83
C GLU A 207 -56.82 6.68 3.24
N TRP A 208 -55.58 7.17 3.33
CA TRP A 208 -54.44 6.37 3.77
C TRP A 208 -54.63 5.89 5.22
N LEU A 209 -55.07 6.75 6.14
CA LEU A 209 -55.38 6.38 7.52
C LEU A 209 -56.49 5.32 7.57
N HIS A 210 -57.54 5.50 6.78
CA HIS A 210 -58.63 4.54 6.70
C HIS A 210 -58.16 3.17 6.19
N ARG A 211 -57.31 3.16 5.15
CA ARG A 211 -56.75 1.92 4.55
C ARG A 211 -55.78 1.21 5.49
N ASN A 212 -55.04 1.95 6.33
CA ASN A 212 -54.07 1.41 7.28
C ASN A 212 -54.63 1.11 8.68
N ARG A 213 -55.97 1.02 8.82
CA ARG A 213 -56.67 0.69 10.08
C ARG A 213 -56.53 1.75 11.18
N PHE A 214 -56.41 3.01 10.80
CA PHE A 214 -56.43 4.18 11.68
C PHE A 214 -57.70 5.03 11.46
N SER A 215 -58.80 4.41 11.03
CA SER A 215 -60.06 5.09 10.72
C SER A 215 -60.66 5.86 11.91
N SER A 216 -60.40 5.41 13.14
CA SER A 216 -60.78 6.12 14.37
C SER A 216 -60.13 7.49 14.51
N PHE A 217 -58.96 7.70 13.90
CA PHE A 217 -58.20 8.94 13.97
C PHE A 217 -58.39 9.86 12.75
N CYS A 218 -59.18 9.42 11.75
CA CYS A 218 -59.49 10.21 10.57
C CYS A 218 -60.03 11.61 10.93
N ARG A 219 -61.00 11.69 11.85
CA ARG A 219 -61.56 12.98 12.29
C ARG A 219 -60.50 13.92 12.88
N ILE A 220 -59.58 13.38 13.66
CA ILE A 220 -58.52 14.13 14.36
C ILE A 220 -57.52 14.71 13.36
N PHE A 221 -57.13 13.93 12.35
CA PHE A 221 -56.18 14.34 11.32
C PHE A 221 -56.84 14.91 10.05
N SER A 222 -58.10 15.37 10.13
CA SER A 222 -58.92 15.73 8.97
C SER A 222 -58.29 16.78 8.05
N ASN A 223 -57.52 17.70 8.62
CA ASN A 223 -56.84 18.78 7.90
C ASN A 223 -55.34 18.53 7.68
N PHE A 224 -54.82 17.37 8.06
CA PHE A 224 -53.39 17.07 7.94
C PHE A 224 -53.10 16.51 6.56
N SER A 225 -52.19 17.15 5.83
CA SER A 225 -51.61 16.63 4.60
C SER A 225 -50.65 15.48 4.90
N GLY A 226 -50.21 14.79 3.84
CA GLY A 226 -49.14 13.79 3.95
C GLY A 226 -47.87 14.37 4.58
N ALA A 227 -47.50 15.60 4.23
CA ALA A 227 -46.34 16.28 4.81
C ALA A 227 -46.50 16.57 6.31
N ASP A 228 -47.70 16.93 6.75
CA ASP A 228 -47.97 17.24 8.16
C ASP A 228 -47.86 15.97 9.02
N LEU A 229 -48.50 14.88 8.59
CA LEU A 229 -48.40 13.58 9.26
C LEU A 229 -46.97 13.07 9.29
N VAL A 230 -46.23 13.19 8.18
CA VAL A 230 -44.82 12.77 8.10
C VAL A 230 -43.92 13.61 8.99
N LYS A 231 -44.24 14.88 9.31
CA LYS A 231 -43.39 15.70 10.20
C LYS A 231 -43.57 15.41 11.68
N MET A 232 -44.68 14.78 12.08
CA MET A 232 -44.96 14.51 13.48
C MET A 232 -43.94 13.55 14.12
N SER A 233 -43.52 13.90 15.33
CA SER A 233 -42.65 13.09 16.18
C SER A 233 -43.41 11.93 16.83
N ARG A 234 -42.66 10.94 17.30
CA ARG A 234 -43.22 9.80 18.03
C ARG A 234 -44.01 10.25 19.27
N ASN A 235 -43.50 11.24 19.98
CA ASN A 235 -44.10 11.73 21.22
C ASN A 235 -45.43 12.45 20.95
N GLU A 236 -45.50 13.26 19.89
CA GLU A 236 -46.74 13.94 19.47
C GLU A 236 -47.82 12.93 19.07
N LEU A 237 -47.47 11.91 18.27
CA LEU A 237 -48.43 10.87 17.88
C LEU A 237 -48.88 10.01 19.06
N VAL A 238 -47.98 9.72 20.01
CA VAL A 238 -48.32 9.02 21.26
C VAL A 238 -49.25 9.86 22.14
N GLN A 239 -49.04 11.17 22.19
CA GLN A 239 -49.90 12.07 22.96
C GLN A 239 -51.31 12.19 22.35
N ILE A 240 -51.41 12.16 21.02
CA ILE A 240 -52.68 12.34 20.30
C ILE A 240 -53.47 11.03 20.17
N CYS A 241 -52.81 9.92 19.83
CA CYS A 241 -53.46 8.64 19.57
C CYS A 241 -53.38 7.65 20.75
N GLY A 242 -52.68 8.02 21.83
CA GLY A 242 -52.37 7.13 22.94
C GLY A 242 -51.13 6.25 22.68
N PRO A 243 -50.56 5.60 23.72
CA PRO A 243 -49.28 4.90 23.62
C PRO A 243 -49.26 3.79 22.57
N ALA A 244 -50.27 2.92 22.55
CA ALA A 244 -50.30 1.79 21.63
C ALA A 244 -50.52 2.22 20.18
N ASP A 245 -51.55 3.03 19.93
CA ASP A 245 -51.92 3.43 18.57
C ASP A 245 -51.04 4.54 18.01
N GLY A 246 -50.51 5.44 18.85
CA GLY A 246 -49.52 6.44 18.46
C GLY A 246 -48.19 5.82 18.05
N ILE A 247 -47.70 4.79 18.75
CA ILE A 247 -46.51 4.04 18.32
C ILE A 247 -46.79 3.29 17.02
N ARG A 248 -47.97 2.67 16.88
CA ARG A 248 -48.35 1.96 15.64
C ARG A 248 -48.46 2.91 14.46
N LEU A 249 -49.06 4.08 14.65
CA LEU A 249 -49.23 5.11 13.62
C LEU A 249 -47.88 5.74 13.25
N PHE A 250 -47.04 6.09 14.23
CA PHE A 250 -45.68 6.60 13.98
C PHE A 250 -44.86 5.61 13.14
N ASN A 251 -44.87 4.32 13.50
CA ASN A 251 -44.17 3.29 12.73
C ASN A 251 -44.73 3.07 11.32
N ALA A 252 -46.03 3.30 11.12
CA ALA A 252 -46.69 3.19 9.82
C ALA A 252 -46.43 4.41 8.92
N ILE A 253 -46.44 5.62 9.49
CA ILE A 253 -46.16 6.90 8.79
C ILE A 253 -44.70 6.98 8.41
N LYS A 254 -43.80 6.78 9.38
CA LYS A 254 -42.34 6.80 9.18
C LYS A 254 -41.82 5.49 8.61
N GLY A 255 -42.71 4.72 7.96
CA GLY A 255 -42.57 3.34 7.50
C GLY A 255 -41.14 2.87 7.60
N ARG A 256 -40.82 2.07 8.63
CA ARG A 256 -39.43 1.66 8.91
C ARG A 256 -38.74 1.20 7.63
N CYS A 257 -37.96 2.10 7.05
CA CYS A 257 -36.77 1.79 6.29
C CYS A 257 -35.64 2.55 7.00
N ILE A 258 -35.45 2.21 8.28
CA ILE A 258 -34.16 2.45 8.90
C ILE A 258 -33.33 1.22 8.52
N GLN A 259 -32.85 1.17 7.28
CA GLN A 259 -31.54 0.56 7.16
C GLN A 259 -30.62 1.53 7.93
N PRO A 260 -29.96 1.10 9.01
CA PRO A 260 -28.85 1.89 9.49
C PRO A 260 -27.93 2.10 8.29
N ARG A 261 -27.67 3.36 7.96
CA ARG A 261 -26.66 3.68 6.95
C ARG A 261 -25.30 3.10 7.38
N LEU A 262 -25.11 2.95 8.69
CA LEU A 262 -23.98 2.27 9.30
C LEU A 262 -24.39 1.65 10.65
N THR A 263 -24.02 0.40 10.90
CA THR A 263 -24.08 -0.20 12.25
C THR A 263 -22.68 -0.30 12.83
N VAL A 264 -22.46 0.34 13.99
CA VAL A 264 -21.20 0.31 14.73
C VAL A 264 -21.37 -0.58 15.96
N TYR A 265 -20.46 -1.51 16.17
CA TYR A 265 -20.44 -2.34 17.37
C TYR A 265 -19.51 -1.70 18.40
N VAL A 266 -20.03 -1.34 19.57
CA VAL A 266 -19.28 -0.67 20.63
C VAL A 266 -19.24 -1.52 21.89
N TYR A 267 -18.12 -1.47 22.61
CA TYR A 267 -18.00 -2.08 23.93
C TYR A 267 -17.18 -1.16 24.83
N LEU A 268 -17.41 -1.23 26.13
CA LEU A 268 -16.68 -0.44 27.11
C LEU A 268 -15.47 -1.24 27.60
N GLN A 269 -14.27 -0.80 27.23
CA GLN A 269 -13.04 -1.39 27.73
C GLN A 269 -12.82 -0.99 29.20
N LYS A 270 -12.91 -1.95 30.13
CA LYS A 270 -12.57 -1.71 31.54
C LYS A 270 -11.05 -1.64 31.71
N ASN A 271 -10.56 -0.63 32.42
CA ASN A 271 -9.14 -0.49 32.75
C ASN A 271 -8.60 -1.74 33.48
N LYS A 272 -7.59 -2.40 32.90
CA LYS A 272 -6.93 -3.60 33.44
C LYS A 272 -6.11 -3.38 34.73
N ASN A 273 -6.23 -2.23 35.39
CA ASN A 273 -5.40 -1.84 36.55
C ASN A 273 -6.04 -2.11 37.92
N LYS A 274 -7.02 -3.01 38.04
CA LYS A 274 -7.50 -3.51 39.35
C LYS A 274 -7.39 -5.04 39.40
N PRO A 275 -6.43 -5.61 40.17
CA PRO A 275 -6.35 -7.04 40.40
C PRO A 275 -7.35 -7.40 41.50
N ASN A 276 -8.56 -7.77 41.11
CA ASN A 276 -9.51 -8.63 41.85
C ASN A 276 -10.95 -8.31 41.46
N SER A 277 -11.37 -8.81 40.30
CA SER A 277 -12.71 -9.40 40.17
C SER A 277 -12.63 -10.42 39.05
N MET A 278 -12.52 -11.69 39.43
CA MET A 278 -12.70 -12.82 38.53
C MET A 278 -14.17 -12.83 38.08
N SER A 279 -14.46 -12.17 36.97
CA SER A 279 -15.66 -12.44 36.18
C SER A 279 -15.27 -12.41 34.72
N TYR A 280 -15.29 -13.58 34.09
CA TYR A 280 -15.44 -13.70 32.64
C TYR A 280 -16.79 -13.08 32.26
N SER A 281 -16.86 -11.76 32.21
CA SER A 281 -17.90 -11.10 31.43
C SER A 281 -17.37 -11.04 30.02
N GLU A 282 -17.95 -11.85 29.13
CA GLU A 282 -17.74 -11.78 27.69
C GLU A 282 -17.63 -10.31 27.24
N GLU A 283 -16.74 -10.01 26.29
CA GLU A 283 -16.68 -8.72 25.64
C GLU A 283 -17.97 -8.52 24.83
N VAL A 284 -19.04 -8.10 25.50
CA VAL A 284 -20.36 -7.93 24.89
C VAL A 284 -20.33 -6.65 24.06
N PHE A 285 -20.24 -6.83 22.76
CA PHE A 285 -20.41 -5.77 21.78
C PHE A 285 -21.90 -5.39 21.69
N HIS A 286 -22.17 -4.09 21.79
CA HIS A 286 -23.49 -3.50 21.65
C HIS A 286 -23.59 -2.88 20.27
N ALA A 287 -24.64 -3.23 19.52
CA ALA A 287 -24.85 -2.68 18.18
C ALA A 287 -25.52 -1.29 18.27
N LEU A 288 -24.84 -0.26 17.78
CA LEU A 288 -25.38 1.07 17.55
C LEU A 288 -25.72 1.22 16.06
N SER A 289 -26.99 1.44 15.77
CA SER A 289 -27.49 1.61 14.40
C SER A 289 -27.59 3.11 14.11
N LEU A 290 -26.84 3.66 13.15
CA LEU A 290 -26.88 5.07 12.75
C LEU A 290 -27.81 5.29 11.56
N GLU A 291 -28.72 6.25 11.69
CA GLU A 291 -29.76 6.59 10.71
C GLU A 291 -29.31 7.76 9.82
N GLN A 292 -28.66 8.73 10.44
CA GLN A 292 -27.92 9.85 9.88
C GLN A 292 -26.42 9.56 10.12
N LEU A 293 -25.59 9.68 9.08
CA LEU A 293 -24.14 9.49 9.22
C LEU A 293 -23.50 10.73 9.86
N THR A 294 -23.93 11.08 11.06
CA THR A 294 -23.49 12.27 11.80
C THR A 294 -22.76 11.91 13.10
N VAL A 295 -21.79 12.72 13.48
CA VAL A 295 -21.09 12.60 14.76
C VAL A 295 -22.04 12.82 15.92
N PHE A 296 -23.01 13.73 15.77
CA PHE A 296 -24.01 14.01 16.79
C PHE A 296 -24.83 12.77 17.16
N GLU A 297 -25.41 12.07 16.17
CA GLU A 297 -26.22 10.87 16.43
C GLU A 297 -25.38 9.74 17.04
N LEU A 298 -24.15 9.55 16.57
CA LEU A 298 -23.24 8.56 17.15
C LEU A 298 -22.95 8.87 18.62
N THR A 299 -22.71 10.13 18.94
CA THR A 299 -22.43 10.59 20.31
C THR A 299 -23.64 10.40 21.22
N GLU A 300 -24.83 10.78 20.77
CA GLU A 300 -26.09 10.60 21.49
C GLU A 300 -26.35 9.11 21.80
N LYS A 301 -26.20 8.22 20.81
CA LYS A 301 -26.43 6.78 20.99
C LYS A 301 -25.41 6.09 21.91
N ILE A 302 -24.16 6.55 21.91
CA ILE A 302 -23.14 6.06 22.87
C ILE A 302 -23.48 6.54 24.30
N ALA A 303 -23.87 7.80 24.45
CA ALA A 303 -24.25 8.39 25.72
C ALA A 303 -25.47 7.68 26.35
N ASP A 304 -26.48 7.40 25.53
CA ASP A 304 -27.67 6.62 25.94
C ASP A 304 -27.31 5.19 26.37
N LEU A 305 -26.44 4.51 25.60
CA LEU A 305 -26.05 3.13 25.88
C LEU A 305 -25.39 2.97 27.25
N TYR A 306 -24.58 3.94 27.66
CA TYR A 306 -23.80 3.89 28.90
C TYR A 306 -24.33 4.84 30.00
N SER A 307 -25.49 5.46 29.78
CA SER A 307 -26.19 6.31 30.74
C SER A 307 -25.36 7.48 31.28
N PHE A 308 -24.63 8.19 30.40
CA PHE A 308 -23.95 9.43 30.77
C PHE A 308 -24.44 10.62 29.90
N PRO A 309 -24.34 11.88 30.37
CA PRO A 309 -24.76 13.04 29.60
C PRO A 309 -23.94 13.23 28.32
N VAL A 310 -24.61 13.56 27.20
CA VAL A 310 -23.97 13.79 25.89
C VAL A 310 -22.84 14.82 25.97
N GLN A 311 -22.93 15.83 26.85
CA GLN A 311 -21.88 16.85 27.02
C GLN A 311 -20.54 16.30 27.56
N GLN A 312 -20.51 15.07 28.08
CA GLN A 312 -19.28 14.45 28.55
C GLN A 312 -18.45 13.82 27.42
N ILE A 313 -19.03 13.61 26.23
CA ILE A 313 -18.26 13.23 25.04
C ILE A 313 -17.90 14.50 24.28
N CYS A 314 -16.66 14.94 24.39
CA CYS A 314 -16.17 16.09 23.64
C CYS A 314 -15.83 15.75 22.18
N HIS A 315 -15.24 14.57 21.94
CA HIS A 315 -14.72 14.17 20.64
C HIS A 315 -14.83 12.65 20.42
N VAL A 316 -15.02 12.26 19.16
CA VAL A 316 -15.02 10.86 18.72
C VAL A 316 -13.87 10.65 17.75
N TYR A 317 -13.00 9.67 18.03
CA TYR A 317 -11.85 9.34 17.20
C TYR A 317 -11.95 7.91 16.67
N ARG A 318 -11.59 7.71 15.40
CA ARG A 318 -11.36 6.40 14.79
C ARG A 318 -9.87 6.08 14.83
N GLN A 319 -9.50 4.96 15.44
CA GLN A 319 -8.13 4.48 15.38
C GLN A 319 -7.86 3.85 14.00
N GLY A 320 -6.88 4.39 13.26
CA GLY A 320 -6.39 3.87 12.00
C GLY A 320 -5.34 2.76 12.17
N PRO A 321 -4.86 2.19 11.06
CA PRO A 321 -3.72 1.29 11.07
C PRO A 321 -2.53 1.94 11.80
N MET A 322 -1.76 1.17 12.57
CA MET A 322 -0.63 1.65 13.39
C MET A 322 -1.00 2.53 14.61
N GLY A 323 -2.29 2.69 14.93
CA GLY A 323 -2.72 3.33 16.18
C GLY A 323 -2.93 4.85 16.13
N ILE A 324 -2.98 5.44 14.93
CA ILE A 324 -3.25 6.88 14.72
C ILE A 324 -4.73 7.17 15.01
N TYR A 325 -5.02 8.22 15.79
CA TYR A 325 -6.39 8.65 16.06
C TYR A 325 -6.86 9.70 15.03
N ILE A 326 -7.92 9.39 14.29
CA ILE A 326 -8.53 10.26 13.27
C ILE A 326 -9.84 10.82 13.83
N LEU A 327 -9.99 12.15 13.88
CA LEU A 327 -11.22 12.79 14.32
C LEU A 327 -12.37 12.54 13.33
N VAL A 328 -13.55 12.15 13.83
CA VAL A 328 -14.77 11.99 13.02
C VAL A 328 -15.49 13.34 12.96
N SER A 329 -15.91 13.81 11.77
CA SER A 329 -16.62 15.10 11.54
C SER A 329 -17.67 15.00 10.42
N ASP A 330 -18.57 15.99 10.36
CA ASP A 330 -19.76 16.00 9.48
C ASP A 330 -19.63 16.88 8.21
N GLU A 331 -18.47 17.48 7.93
CA GLU A 331 -18.28 18.47 6.85
C GLU A 331 -17.96 17.86 5.46
N GLU A 332 -18.56 18.40 4.39
CA GLU A 332 -18.44 17.91 2.99
C GLU A 332 -17.14 18.41 2.30
N LYS A 333 -16.46 17.53 1.56
CA LYS A 333 -15.03 17.61 1.16
C LYS A 333 -14.61 18.69 0.13
N GLY A 334 -15.52 19.47 -0.46
CA GLY A 334 -15.18 20.41 -1.54
C GLY A 334 -14.79 21.82 -1.09
N SER A 335 -15.41 22.33 -0.01
CA SER A 335 -15.13 23.70 0.50
C SER A 335 -14.02 23.74 1.56
N THR A 336 -13.56 22.58 2.01
CA THR A 336 -12.66 22.37 3.15
C THR A 336 -11.17 22.38 2.77
N ILE A 337 -10.79 21.90 1.58
CA ILE A 337 -9.35 21.75 1.21
C ILE A 337 -8.59 23.08 1.30
N ARG A 338 -9.17 24.19 0.82
CA ARG A 338 -8.53 25.51 0.95
C ARG A 338 -8.37 25.93 2.41
N GLY A 339 -9.39 25.71 3.24
CA GLY A 339 -9.35 26.02 4.66
C GLY A 339 -8.29 25.20 5.39
N ASP A 340 -8.21 23.91 5.10
CA ASP A 340 -7.27 22.96 5.68
C ASP A 340 -5.82 23.28 5.28
N VAL A 341 -5.57 23.52 3.98
CA VAL A 341 -4.24 23.88 3.49
C VAL A 341 -3.79 25.22 4.05
N SER A 342 -4.70 26.21 4.10
CA SER A 342 -4.41 27.52 4.71
C SER A 342 -4.11 27.39 6.21
N PHE A 343 -4.84 26.54 6.94
CA PHE A 343 -4.58 26.24 8.34
C PHE A 343 -3.21 25.58 8.55
N LEU A 344 -2.89 24.54 7.77
CA LEU A 344 -1.60 23.85 7.83
C LEU A 344 -0.44 24.80 7.55
N CYS A 345 -0.59 25.71 6.59
CA CYS A 345 0.46 26.66 6.21
C CYS A 345 0.59 27.88 7.15
N ARG A 346 -0.20 27.96 8.24
CA ARG A 346 -0.04 29.02 9.23
C ARG A 346 1.29 28.85 9.98
N LYS A 347 1.91 29.98 10.34
CA LYS A 347 3.23 30.03 10.98
C LYS A 347 3.29 29.31 12.33
N ASP A 348 2.15 29.23 13.03
CA ASP A 348 1.97 28.59 14.33
C ASP A 348 1.71 27.08 14.24
N VAL A 349 1.35 26.55 13.06
CA VAL A 349 1.08 25.12 12.86
C VAL A 349 2.27 24.44 12.19
N LEU A 350 2.54 24.74 10.91
CA LEU A 350 3.73 24.29 10.20
C LEU A 350 4.53 25.51 9.71
N PRO A 351 5.66 25.84 10.34
CA PRO A 351 6.46 27.00 9.95
C PRO A 351 7.01 26.85 8.52
N HIS A 352 6.90 27.93 7.72
CA HIS A 352 7.47 27.98 6.37
C HIS A 352 8.95 27.56 6.37
N LYS A 353 9.36 26.78 5.37
CA LYS A 353 10.69 26.13 5.23
C LYS A 353 11.06 25.06 6.27
N ARG A 354 10.18 24.69 7.20
CA ARG A 354 10.45 23.61 8.17
C ARG A 354 9.73 22.30 7.88
N PHE A 355 8.97 22.24 6.79
CA PHE A 355 8.29 21.04 6.35
C PHE A 355 8.35 20.91 4.82
N LEU A 356 8.15 19.68 4.35
CA LEU A 356 8.11 19.30 2.96
C LEU A 356 6.75 18.64 2.69
N VAL A 357 6.05 19.10 1.67
CA VAL A 357 4.81 18.48 1.20
C VAL A 357 5.16 17.51 0.08
N ILE A 358 4.79 16.24 0.25
CA ILE A 358 5.07 15.18 -0.73
C ILE A 358 3.76 14.75 -1.38
N PHE A 359 3.67 14.86 -2.70
CA PHE A 359 2.58 14.33 -3.51
C PHE A 359 3.02 13.00 -4.10
N ILE A 360 2.35 11.91 -3.74
CA ILE A 360 2.62 10.57 -4.29
C ILE A 360 1.51 10.24 -5.29
N LEU A 361 1.89 10.14 -6.56
CA LEU A 361 1.02 9.94 -7.71
C LEU A 361 1.16 8.49 -8.18
N LEU A 362 0.25 7.64 -7.73
CA LEU A 362 0.17 6.21 -8.08
C LEU A 362 -0.84 5.92 -9.21
N SER A 363 -1.41 6.98 -9.80
CA SER A 363 -2.36 6.88 -10.91
C SER A 363 -2.35 8.18 -11.71
N ASP A 364 -2.76 8.09 -12.98
CA ASP A 364 -2.84 9.25 -13.85
C ASP A 364 -3.87 10.27 -13.36
N VAL A 365 -3.42 11.50 -13.15
CA VAL A 365 -4.29 12.65 -12.95
C VAL A 365 -4.45 13.32 -14.30
N VAL A 366 -5.62 13.16 -14.90
CA VAL A 366 -5.91 13.62 -16.28
C VAL A 366 -6.94 14.75 -16.31
N ASP A 367 -7.78 14.88 -15.28
CA ASP A 367 -8.82 15.89 -15.20
C ASP A 367 -8.31 17.17 -14.52
N LYS A 368 -8.68 18.32 -15.08
CA LYS A 368 -8.43 19.64 -14.48
C LYS A 368 -9.25 19.89 -13.22
N GLN A 369 -10.32 19.12 -13.00
CA GLN A 369 -11.13 19.15 -11.79
C GLN A 369 -10.74 18.08 -10.77
N ASP A 370 -9.60 17.40 -10.97
CA ASP A 370 -9.13 16.40 -10.02
C ASP A 370 -8.83 17.04 -8.64
N PRO A 371 -9.38 16.51 -7.53
CA PRO A 371 -9.14 17.05 -6.19
C PRO A 371 -7.67 17.12 -5.79
N LEU A 372 -6.82 16.25 -6.32
CA LEU A 372 -5.39 16.24 -6.05
C LEU A 372 -4.68 17.41 -6.73
N LEU A 373 -5.09 17.75 -7.96
CA LEU A 373 -4.61 18.92 -8.69
C LEU A 373 -5.08 20.22 -8.01
N GLU A 374 -6.31 20.25 -7.51
CA GLU A 374 -6.81 21.36 -6.70
C GLU A 374 -6.01 21.54 -5.41
N THR A 375 -5.78 20.45 -4.67
CA THR A 375 -4.96 20.45 -3.44
C THR A 375 -3.53 20.93 -3.71
N PHE A 376 -2.91 20.46 -4.79
CA PHE A 376 -1.60 20.91 -5.24
C PHE A 376 -1.58 22.41 -5.53
N SER A 377 -2.60 22.91 -6.23
CA SER A 377 -2.74 24.35 -6.51
C SER A 377 -2.81 25.18 -5.23
N MET A 378 -3.54 24.71 -4.22
CA MET A 378 -3.66 25.40 -2.93
C MET A 378 -2.32 25.48 -2.21
N PHE A 379 -1.58 24.36 -2.11
CA PHE A 379 -0.25 24.38 -1.51
C PHE A 379 0.73 25.28 -2.27
N LEU A 380 0.67 25.28 -3.61
CA LEU A 380 1.51 26.12 -4.45
C LEU A 380 1.25 27.62 -4.19
N GLN A 381 -0.01 28.01 -3.98
CA GLN A 381 -0.43 29.38 -3.67
C GLN A 381 0.03 29.80 -2.27
N GLU A 382 -0.25 28.99 -1.24
CA GLU A 382 0.08 29.30 0.16
C GLU A 382 1.59 29.31 0.42
N LEU A 383 2.33 28.36 -0.18
CA LEU A 383 3.79 28.27 -0.02
C LEU A 383 4.57 29.26 -0.89
N LYS A 384 3.90 29.93 -1.84
CA LYS A 384 4.47 30.91 -2.78
C LYS A 384 5.63 30.36 -3.62
N GLY A 385 5.67 29.05 -3.89
CA GLY A 385 6.81 28.41 -4.54
C GLY A 385 6.70 26.89 -4.57
N THR A 386 7.60 26.24 -5.32
CA THR A 386 7.70 24.78 -5.44
C THR A 386 8.81 24.18 -4.55
N GLU A 387 9.59 25.03 -3.87
CA GLU A 387 10.77 24.62 -3.10
C GLU A 387 10.48 23.71 -1.90
N GLN A 388 9.25 23.74 -1.40
CA GLN A 388 8.76 22.90 -0.30
C GLN A 388 7.80 21.81 -0.77
N ILE A 389 7.74 21.56 -2.08
CA ILE A 389 6.90 20.51 -2.67
C ILE A 389 7.80 19.51 -3.38
N LEU A 390 7.51 18.23 -3.22
CA LEU A 390 8.14 17.12 -3.93
C LEU A 390 7.03 16.24 -4.50
N CYS A 391 7.08 15.96 -5.79
CA CYS A 391 6.16 15.03 -6.45
C CYS A 391 6.91 13.72 -6.73
N ILE A 392 6.26 12.60 -6.43
CA ILE A 392 6.77 11.26 -6.67
C ILE A 392 5.73 10.55 -7.55
N CYS A 393 6.10 10.16 -8.75
CA CYS A 393 5.22 9.46 -9.69
C CYS A 393 5.66 8.01 -9.84
N GLU A 394 4.70 7.09 -9.95
CA GLU A 394 5.01 5.67 -10.17
C GLU A 394 5.68 5.42 -11.52
N ASN A 395 5.19 6.04 -12.61
CA ASN A 395 5.68 5.83 -13.96
C ASN A 395 5.89 7.14 -14.73
N GLY A 396 6.59 7.06 -15.88
CA GLY A 396 6.93 8.20 -16.73
C GLY A 396 5.71 8.84 -17.40
N ASP A 397 4.67 8.06 -17.70
CA ASP A 397 3.43 8.55 -18.31
C ASP A 397 2.65 9.45 -17.34
N THR A 398 2.44 9.00 -16.10
CA THR A 398 1.82 9.76 -15.01
C THR A 398 2.57 11.06 -14.75
N TYR A 399 3.91 11.03 -14.76
CA TYR A 399 4.73 12.24 -14.68
C TYR A 399 4.48 13.18 -15.87
N THR A 400 4.41 12.64 -17.09
CA THR A 400 4.20 13.44 -18.30
C THR A 400 2.84 14.13 -18.27
N TYR A 401 1.77 13.41 -17.93
CA TYR A 401 0.43 13.99 -17.76
C TYR A 401 0.42 15.05 -16.66
N TRP A 402 1.00 14.75 -15.50
CA TRP A 402 1.08 15.68 -14.38
C TRP A 402 1.86 16.95 -14.72
N ASN A 403 3.03 16.84 -15.35
CA ASN A 403 3.84 17.99 -15.73
C ASN A 403 3.14 18.84 -16.80
N ASN A 404 2.52 18.20 -17.80
CA ASN A 404 1.77 18.90 -18.85
C ASN A 404 0.57 19.69 -18.28
N LEU A 405 -0.18 19.12 -17.33
CA LEU A 405 -1.26 19.82 -16.64
C LEU A 405 -0.73 21.04 -15.86
N ASN A 406 0.39 20.86 -15.15
CA ASN A 406 0.99 21.94 -14.36
C ASN A 406 1.55 23.07 -15.24
N GLU A 407 2.19 22.75 -16.36
CA GLU A 407 2.66 23.75 -17.32
C GLU A 407 1.48 24.48 -17.98
N ALA A 408 0.43 23.76 -18.37
CA ALA A 408 -0.75 24.34 -18.98
C ALA A 408 -1.55 25.25 -18.04
N GLN A 409 -1.68 24.87 -16.76
CA GLN A 409 -2.53 25.57 -15.80
C GLN A 409 -1.79 26.64 -14.97
N PHE A 410 -0.54 26.39 -14.59
CA PHE A 410 0.21 27.24 -13.67
C PHE A 410 1.47 27.90 -14.27
N ARG A 411 1.85 27.54 -15.51
CA ARG A 411 3.08 28.02 -16.19
C ARG A 411 4.34 27.88 -15.32
N ARG A 412 4.41 26.83 -14.50
CA ARG A 412 5.58 26.52 -13.67
C ARG A 412 6.17 25.19 -14.09
N ASN A 413 7.48 25.18 -14.29
CA ASN A 413 8.22 23.94 -14.47
C ASN A 413 8.46 23.31 -13.09
N ILE A 414 7.89 22.12 -12.88
CA ILE A 414 8.05 21.33 -11.65
C ILE A 414 9.02 20.17 -11.85
N SER A 415 9.64 20.03 -13.02
CA SER A 415 10.48 18.87 -13.39
C SER A 415 11.61 18.62 -12.39
N ARG A 416 12.25 19.67 -11.86
CA ARG A 416 13.31 19.55 -10.83
C ARG A 416 12.81 19.11 -9.45
N ARG A 417 11.50 19.06 -9.26
CA ARG A 417 10.79 18.71 -8.02
C ARG A 417 9.96 17.45 -8.19
N CYS A 418 10.18 16.70 -9.26
CA CYS A 418 9.53 15.44 -9.55
C CYS A 418 10.57 14.32 -9.57
N ILE A 419 10.23 13.17 -8.99
CA ILE A 419 10.93 11.90 -9.17
C ILE A 419 9.90 10.93 -9.76
N TYR A 420 10.27 10.17 -10.77
CA TYR A 420 9.34 9.28 -11.47
C TYR A 420 10.03 7.96 -11.83
N GLU A 421 9.24 6.96 -12.27
CA GLU A 421 9.73 5.59 -12.56
C GLU A 421 10.33 4.91 -11.34
N LEU A 422 9.57 4.92 -10.24
CA LEU A 422 9.97 4.32 -8.98
C LEU A 422 9.06 3.13 -8.66
N SER A 423 9.67 2.01 -8.29
CA SER A 423 8.97 0.90 -7.64
C SER A 423 8.42 1.33 -6.27
N PHE A 424 7.43 0.61 -5.75
CA PHE A 424 6.86 0.90 -4.43
C PHE A 424 7.91 0.85 -3.30
N ALA A 425 8.87 -0.07 -3.40
CA ALA A 425 10.01 -0.17 -2.50
C ALA A 425 10.87 1.10 -2.51
N GLU A 426 11.17 1.62 -3.70
CA GLU A 426 11.92 2.87 -3.87
C GLU A 426 11.13 4.09 -3.40
N ILE A 427 9.82 4.15 -3.62
CA ILE A 427 8.96 5.22 -3.10
C ILE A 427 9.06 5.24 -1.57
N ASN A 428 8.86 4.09 -0.91
CA ASN A 428 8.91 3.98 0.54
C ASN A 428 10.29 4.37 1.09
N GLY A 429 11.37 3.79 0.56
CA GLY A 429 12.73 4.10 1.02
C GLY A 429 13.13 5.55 0.76
N THR A 430 12.71 6.14 -0.37
CA THR A 430 12.92 7.57 -0.67
C THR A 430 12.23 8.44 0.37
N VAL A 431 10.95 8.21 0.64
CA VAL A 431 10.16 8.95 1.64
C VAL A 431 10.79 8.82 3.02
N LEU A 432 11.15 7.61 3.45
CA LEU A 432 11.80 7.38 4.74
C LEU A 432 13.14 8.11 4.86
N SER A 433 13.92 8.20 3.78
CA SER A 433 15.24 8.87 3.77
C SER A 433 15.17 10.40 3.89
N LEU A 434 13.98 10.99 3.68
CA LEU A 434 13.75 12.44 3.84
C LEU A 434 13.62 12.83 5.32
N TRP A 435 13.23 11.90 6.19
CA TRP A 435 13.13 12.12 7.63
C TRP A 435 14.53 12.07 8.27
N SER A 436 14.90 13.12 9.02
CA SER A 436 16.26 13.26 9.57
C SER A 436 16.64 12.16 10.57
N GLU A 437 15.67 11.64 11.33
CA GLU A 437 15.91 10.54 12.28
C GLU A 437 16.19 9.23 11.53
N ASN A 438 15.30 8.87 10.60
CA ASN A 438 15.45 7.67 9.76
C ASN A 438 16.71 7.71 8.90
N ARG A 439 17.08 8.88 8.38
CA ARG A 439 18.33 9.07 7.62
C ARG A 439 19.57 8.63 8.40
N LYS A 440 19.56 8.75 9.73
CA LYS A 440 20.66 8.34 10.61
C LYS A 440 20.51 6.92 11.14
N SER A 441 19.29 6.50 11.48
CA SER A 441 19.04 5.22 12.16
C SER A 441 18.84 4.03 11.22
N SER A 442 18.46 4.29 9.98
CA SER A 442 18.13 3.30 8.94
C SER A 442 19.14 3.34 7.81
N ARG A 443 19.29 2.25 7.07
CA ARG A 443 20.23 2.12 5.97
C ARG A 443 19.49 1.99 4.65
N PHE A 444 19.98 2.66 3.61
CA PHE A 444 19.30 2.70 2.31
C PHE A 444 20.21 2.26 1.17
N LEU A 445 19.74 1.34 0.34
CA LEU A 445 20.36 0.93 -0.92
C LEU A 445 19.99 1.91 -2.03
N PRO A 446 20.83 2.05 -3.08
CA PRO A 446 20.45 2.77 -4.28
C PRO A 446 19.35 2.01 -5.03
N GLY A 447 18.42 2.76 -5.62
CA GLY A 447 17.44 2.30 -6.60
C GLY A 447 17.67 2.97 -7.95
N ALA A 448 17.00 2.49 -9.00
CA ALA A 448 17.12 3.02 -10.36
C ALA A 448 16.81 4.52 -10.45
N GLY A 449 15.82 4.97 -9.67
CA GLY A 449 15.47 6.40 -9.54
C GLY A 449 15.41 6.91 -8.10
N GLY A 450 15.50 6.02 -7.11
CA GLY A 450 15.22 6.33 -5.70
C GLY A 450 16.13 5.61 -4.73
N LYS A 451 15.61 5.33 -3.53
CA LYS A 451 16.32 4.61 -2.48
C LYS A 451 15.45 3.49 -1.93
N VAL A 452 16.05 2.36 -1.63
CA VAL A 452 15.36 1.20 -1.07
C VAL A 452 15.80 1.02 0.39
N LEU A 453 14.87 0.74 1.31
CA LEU A 453 15.21 0.51 2.71
C LEU A 453 15.87 -0.87 2.85
N LEU A 454 17.03 -0.95 3.49
CA LEU A 454 17.63 -2.23 3.90
C LEU A 454 17.25 -2.51 5.36
N PRO A 455 16.36 -3.48 5.64
CA PRO A 455 15.99 -3.80 7.01
C PRO A 455 17.15 -4.43 7.77
N LYS A 456 17.36 -4.00 9.02
CA LYS A 456 18.43 -4.54 9.90
C LYS A 456 18.40 -6.06 10.03
N LYS A 457 17.22 -6.69 9.96
CA LYS A 457 17.07 -8.14 10.01
C LYS A 457 17.72 -8.84 8.81
N ILE A 458 17.60 -8.24 7.63
CA ILE A 458 18.11 -8.79 6.37
C ILE A 458 19.62 -8.53 6.28
N GLU A 459 20.04 -7.31 6.62
CA GLU A 459 21.46 -6.99 6.75
C GLU A 459 22.17 -7.89 7.77
N GLY A 460 21.51 -8.17 8.91
CA GLY A 460 22.04 -9.07 9.94
C GLY A 460 22.13 -10.53 9.51
N SER A 461 21.43 -10.94 8.44
CA SER A 461 21.57 -12.28 7.85
C SER A 461 22.67 -12.37 6.79
N MET A 462 23.24 -11.24 6.35
CA MET A 462 24.36 -11.20 5.40
C MET A 462 25.68 -11.23 6.18
N ASP A 463 26.17 -12.41 6.50
CA ASP A 463 27.42 -12.61 7.25
C ASP A 463 28.67 -12.65 6.36
N ALA A 464 28.54 -12.92 5.06
CA ALA A 464 29.66 -12.95 4.11
C ALA A 464 29.92 -11.58 3.47
N LEU A 465 28.88 -10.75 3.31
CA LEU A 465 28.97 -9.44 2.65
C LEU A 465 28.91 -8.25 3.61
N ASN A 466 29.71 -7.23 3.33
CA ASN A 466 29.58 -5.88 3.86
C ASN A 466 28.94 -4.99 2.80
N VAL A 467 27.65 -4.70 2.95
CA VAL A 467 26.89 -3.89 2.00
C VAL A 467 27.16 -2.41 2.27
N LEU A 468 27.44 -1.64 1.23
CA LEU A 468 27.63 -0.19 1.31
C LEU A 468 26.31 0.52 0.96
N CYS A 469 25.83 1.37 1.86
CA CYS A 469 24.57 2.10 1.68
C CYS A 469 24.79 3.54 1.24
N VAL A 470 23.77 4.14 0.60
CA VAL A 470 23.80 5.52 0.09
C VAL A 470 24.09 6.52 1.21
N ASN A 471 23.52 6.29 2.39
CA ASN A 471 23.69 7.12 3.58
C ASN A 471 24.82 6.63 4.50
N GLN A 472 25.79 5.87 3.98
CA GLN A 472 26.96 5.48 4.76
C GLN A 472 27.63 6.71 5.38
N CYS A 473 27.96 6.60 6.67
CA CYS A 473 28.56 7.67 7.49
C CYS A 473 27.63 8.86 7.83
N GLU A 474 26.37 8.88 7.38
CA GLU A 474 25.46 9.96 7.76
C GLU A 474 25.03 9.84 9.24
N GLY A 475 25.37 10.85 10.04
CA GLY A 475 24.94 10.98 11.43
C GLY A 475 25.82 10.33 12.49
N GLY A 476 26.96 9.75 12.12
CA GLY A 476 27.98 9.33 13.10
C GLY A 476 28.84 10.50 13.57
N ASN A 477 29.58 10.25 14.65
CA ASN A 477 30.37 11.26 15.37
C ASN A 477 31.83 10.81 15.50
N GLU A 478 32.36 10.19 14.45
CA GLU A 478 33.77 9.77 14.44
C GLU A 478 34.69 10.98 14.41
N ASP A 479 35.84 10.86 15.08
CA ASP A 479 36.85 11.91 15.12
C ASP A 479 37.56 12.04 13.76
N LYS A 480 37.20 13.09 13.01
CA LYS A 480 37.78 13.40 11.70
C LYS A 480 39.29 13.51 11.76
N LEU A 481 39.85 14.14 12.80
CA LEU A 481 41.29 14.41 12.87
C LEU A 481 42.07 13.12 13.11
N GLN A 482 41.62 12.30 14.05
CA GLN A 482 42.25 11.02 14.36
C GLN A 482 42.21 10.07 13.16
N LEU A 483 41.05 9.95 12.50
CA LEU A 483 40.90 9.08 11.31
C LEU A 483 41.74 9.54 10.12
N GLU A 484 41.89 10.85 9.94
CA GLU A 484 42.74 11.43 8.90
C GLU A 484 44.22 11.18 9.19
N GLU A 485 44.64 11.35 10.45
CA GLU A 485 46.01 11.08 10.91
C GLU A 485 46.38 9.60 10.76
N ASP A 486 45.51 8.69 11.22
CA ASP A 486 45.73 7.24 11.11
C ASP A 486 45.84 6.81 9.64
N PHE A 487 44.98 7.35 8.77
CA PHE A 487 45.03 7.09 7.34
C PHE A 487 46.36 7.56 6.72
N TYR A 488 46.76 8.82 6.93
CA TYR A 488 47.97 9.36 6.31
C TYR A 488 49.28 8.77 6.86
N LYS A 489 49.26 8.24 8.09
CA LYS A 489 50.36 7.45 8.66
C LYS A 489 50.50 6.07 8.04
N GLY A 490 49.43 5.53 7.46
CA GLY A 490 49.44 4.23 6.79
C GLY A 490 48.48 3.20 7.34
N GLY A 491 47.52 3.62 8.16
CA GLY A 491 46.41 2.80 8.62
C GLY A 491 45.45 2.39 7.50
N LYS A 492 44.53 1.49 7.85
CA LYS A 492 43.49 1.00 6.94
C LYS A 492 42.51 2.14 6.60
N VAL A 493 42.17 2.28 5.33
CA VAL A 493 41.15 3.25 4.88
C VAL A 493 39.76 2.85 5.38
N THR A 494 38.96 3.84 5.76
CA THR A 494 37.56 3.65 6.17
C THR A 494 36.63 4.54 5.33
N TRP A 495 35.33 4.23 5.32
CA TRP A 495 34.33 5.05 4.64
C TRP A 495 34.28 6.50 5.14
N TRP A 496 34.67 6.72 6.40
CA TRP A 496 34.72 8.05 7.00
C TRP A 496 35.76 8.96 6.35
N ASN A 497 36.91 8.41 5.92
CA ASN A 497 37.95 9.17 5.24
C ASN A 497 37.42 9.84 3.96
N PHE A 498 36.61 9.09 3.20
CA PHE A 498 35.97 9.60 1.99
C PHE A 498 34.83 10.57 2.33
N TYR A 499 33.95 10.21 3.27
CA TYR A 499 32.82 11.06 3.67
C TYR A 499 33.26 12.47 4.09
N PHE A 500 34.32 12.60 4.88
CA PHE A 500 34.81 13.91 5.33
C PHE A 500 35.45 14.75 4.21
N SER A 501 35.99 14.09 3.18
CA SER A 501 36.57 14.76 2.01
C SER A 501 35.52 15.32 1.04
N GLU A 502 34.30 14.77 1.05
CA GLU A 502 33.18 15.22 0.21
C GLU A 502 32.36 16.37 0.82
N GLN A 503 32.61 16.74 2.08
CA GLN A 503 31.84 17.79 2.76
C GLN A 503 32.08 19.18 2.15
N LEU A 504 31.04 20.03 2.18
CA LEU A 504 31.11 21.40 1.68
C LEU A 504 32.24 22.19 2.37
N GLY A 505 33.20 22.67 1.58
CA GLY A 505 34.36 23.43 2.07
C GLY A 505 35.62 22.58 2.30
N SER A 506 35.51 21.25 2.28
CA SER A 506 36.68 20.35 2.19
C SER A 506 37.19 20.30 0.74
N ARG A 507 38.49 20.10 0.55
CA ARG A 507 39.02 19.76 -0.77
C ARG A 507 38.71 18.30 -1.08
N PRO A 508 38.33 17.99 -2.33
CA PRO A 508 38.05 16.63 -2.74
C PRO A 508 39.30 15.75 -2.56
N PHE A 509 39.05 14.47 -2.31
CA PHE A 509 40.09 13.46 -2.18
C PHE A 509 40.91 13.32 -3.47
N ILE A 510 42.19 12.95 -3.38
CA ILE A 510 43.11 12.91 -4.53
C ILE A 510 42.84 11.67 -5.39
N LYS A 511 42.17 11.80 -6.51
CA LYS A 511 41.92 10.66 -7.42
C LYS A 511 43.15 10.41 -8.31
N ARG A 512 43.48 9.14 -8.58
CA ARG A 512 44.57 8.77 -9.50
C ARG A 512 44.11 8.93 -10.96
N ASP A 513 45.02 9.13 -11.92
CA ASP A 513 44.71 9.47 -13.32
C ASP A 513 43.74 8.50 -14.01
N LYS A 514 43.88 7.20 -13.77
CA LYS A 514 43.01 6.18 -14.38
C LYS A 514 41.67 6.03 -13.68
N PHE A 515 41.44 6.74 -12.59
CA PHE A 515 40.20 6.67 -11.82
C PHE A 515 38.97 7.04 -12.67
N ASP A 516 39.03 8.17 -13.36
CA ASP A 516 37.93 8.63 -14.21
C ASP A 516 37.64 7.64 -15.35
N TYR A 517 38.67 6.99 -15.89
CA TYR A 517 38.53 5.91 -16.87
C TYR A 517 37.86 4.67 -16.26
N ILE A 518 38.23 4.27 -15.04
CA ILE A 518 37.61 3.12 -14.36
C ILE A 518 36.12 3.40 -14.13
N VAL A 519 35.78 4.56 -13.56
CA VAL A 519 34.39 4.88 -13.23
C VAL A 519 33.57 5.14 -14.49
N LYS A 520 34.00 6.04 -15.38
CA LYS A 520 33.18 6.50 -16.52
C LYS A 520 33.24 5.59 -17.73
N THR A 521 34.32 4.86 -17.92
CA THR A 521 34.50 3.98 -19.08
C THR A 521 34.27 2.55 -18.64
N VAL A 522 35.02 2.01 -17.70
CA VAL A 522 34.98 0.58 -17.37
C VAL A 522 33.67 0.22 -16.67
N ILE A 523 33.33 0.84 -15.55
CA ILE A 523 32.11 0.50 -14.79
C ILE A 523 30.84 0.79 -15.62
N ILE A 524 30.80 1.92 -16.34
CA ILE A 524 29.65 2.24 -17.20
C ILE A 524 29.56 1.31 -18.42
N LEU A 525 30.65 0.95 -19.13
CA LEU A 525 30.58 -0.04 -20.22
C LEU A 525 30.24 -1.45 -19.71
N LEU A 526 30.69 -1.80 -18.50
CA LEU A 526 30.38 -3.07 -17.84
C LEU A 526 28.93 -3.15 -17.35
N THR A 527 28.16 -2.05 -17.38
CA THR A 527 26.69 -2.12 -17.26
C THR A 527 25.99 -2.68 -18.52
N VAL A 528 26.76 -3.25 -19.46
CA VAL A 528 26.23 -4.00 -20.62
C VAL A 528 26.58 -5.51 -20.64
N ILE A 529 27.62 -6.00 -19.93
CA ILE A 529 28.06 -7.42 -19.96
C ILE A 529 28.59 -7.87 -18.57
N ILE A 530 28.25 -9.08 -18.11
CA ILE A 530 28.92 -9.70 -16.93
C ILE A 530 30.40 -9.82 -17.29
N SER A 531 31.25 -8.98 -16.71
CA SER A 531 32.65 -9.01 -17.06
C SER A 531 33.52 -8.63 -15.86
N LEU A 532 34.60 -9.39 -15.73
CA LEU A 532 35.66 -9.18 -14.77
C LEU A 532 36.22 -7.77 -14.94
N CYS A 533 36.50 -7.08 -13.85
CA CYS A 533 37.44 -5.97 -13.84
C CYS A 533 38.59 -6.30 -12.89
N SER A 534 39.78 -6.56 -13.45
CA SER A 534 40.98 -6.74 -12.65
C SER A 534 41.76 -5.43 -12.58
N LEU A 535 41.93 -4.92 -11.37
CA LEU A 535 42.78 -3.77 -11.08
C LEU A 535 44.12 -4.29 -10.62
N GLN A 536 45.14 -4.07 -11.44
CA GLN A 536 46.50 -4.47 -11.12
C GLN A 536 47.29 -3.28 -10.58
N HIS A 537 47.75 -3.39 -9.34
CA HIS A 537 48.56 -2.38 -8.65
C HIS A 537 49.99 -2.86 -8.45
N THR A 538 50.98 -2.03 -8.78
CA THR A 538 52.42 -2.32 -8.52
C THR A 538 52.90 -1.83 -7.15
N SER A 539 52.01 -1.46 -6.23
CA SER A 539 52.42 -0.78 -5.00
C SER A 539 53.03 -1.72 -3.95
N TYR A 540 54.10 -1.24 -3.32
CA TYR A 540 54.69 -1.82 -2.11
C TYR A 540 53.95 -1.41 -0.83
N SER A 541 52.84 -0.66 -0.93
CA SER A 541 52.13 -0.09 0.23
C SER A 541 50.67 -0.54 0.30
N TRP A 542 50.33 -1.22 1.40
CA TRP A 542 48.98 -1.69 1.76
C TRP A 542 47.92 -0.58 1.76
N LEU A 543 48.33 0.68 1.92
CA LEU A 543 47.48 1.86 1.85
C LEU A 543 46.67 1.92 0.55
N TRP A 544 47.30 1.67 -0.59
CA TRP A 544 46.73 2.02 -1.91
C TRP A 544 45.97 0.89 -2.57
N ARG A 545 46.08 -0.32 -2.03
CA ARG A 545 45.29 -1.49 -2.42
C ARG A 545 43.82 -1.29 -2.07
N ASN A 546 43.53 -0.98 -0.81
CA ASN A 546 42.17 -0.68 -0.35
C ASN A 546 41.68 0.69 -0.87
N TYR A 547 42.60 1.62 -1.14
CA TYR A 547 42.29 2.99 -1.58
C TYR A 547 41.50 3.06 -2.89
N SER A 548 41.98 2.39 -3.94
CA SER A 548 41.46 2.57 -5.29
C SER A 548 40.06 1.97 -5.44
N GLY A 549 39.83 0.81 -4.83
CA GLY A 549 38.50 0.17 -4.78
C GLY A 549 37.51 0.99 -3.97
N HIS A 550 37.85 1.38 -2.74
CA HIS A 550 36.94 2.13 -1.87
C HIS A 550 36.63 3.54 -2.38
N ALA A 551 37.58 4.19 -3.09
CA ALA A 551 37.34 5.47 -3.74
C ALA A 551 36.30 5.37 -4.86
N CYS A 552 36.34 4.30 -5.68
CA CYS A 552 35.35 4.07 -6.73
C CYS A 552 33.95 3.86 -6.14
N PHE A 553 33.87 3.13 -5.03
CA PHE A 553 32.63 2.83 -4.33
C PHE A 553 31.91 4.09 -3.86
N VAL A 554 32.62 5.08 -3.33
CA VAL A 554 31.99 6.30 -2.79
C VAL A 554 31.33 7.13 -3.88
N ASP A 555 31.95 7.21 -5.06
CA ASP A 555 31.40 7.97 -6.19
C ASP A 555 30.16 7.30 -6.79
N ILE A 556 30.17 5.97 -6.92
CA ILE A 556 29.08 5.22 -7.60
C ILE A 556 28.01 4.67 -6.65
N ARG A 557 28.14 4.86 -5.32
CA ARG A 557 27.18 4.32 -4.32
C ARG A 557 25.73 4.78 -4.49
N ARG A 558 25.51 5.82 -5.28
CA ARG A 558 24.17 6.34 -5.61
C ARG A 558 23.58 5.71 -6.87
N GLU A 559 24.41 5.05 -7.67
CA GLU A 559 24.07 4.56 -9.01
C GLU A 559 24.01 3.02 -9.05
N ILE A 560 24.81 2.33 -8.21
CA ILE A 560 24.98 0.87 -8.24
C ILE A 560 24.96 0.32 -6.82
N SER A 561 24.39 -0.88 -6.61
CA SER A 561 24.45 -1.58 -5.34
C SER A 561 25.86 -2.10 -5.08
N LEU A 562 26.43 -1.82 -3.91
CA LEU A 562 27.84 -2.07 -3.63
C LEU A 562 28.02 -2.97 -2.41
N CYS A 563 28.93 -3.94 -2.51
CA CYS A 563 29.33 -4.79 -1.39
C CYS A 563 30.82 -5.15 -1.44
N SER A 564 31.36 -5.53 -0.29
CA SER A 564 32.71 -6.10 -0.17
C SER A 564 32.67 -7.38 0.66
N SER A 565 33.60 -8.31 0.45
CA SER A 565 33.71 -9.51 1.31
C SER A 565 34.09 -9.14 2.76
N LYS A 566 33.50 -9.84 3.75
CA LYS A 566 33.83 -9.69 5.17
C LYS A 566 35.02 -10.54 5.62
N THR A 567 35.26 -11.69 4.99
CA THR A 567 36.28 -12.66 5.41
C THR A 567 37.32 -12.91 4.33
N LYS A 568 38.52 -13.32 4.76
CA LYS A 568 39.60 -13.78 3.88
C LYS A 568 39.37 -15.22 3.42
N ASP A 569 38.82 -16.07 4.30
CA ASP A 569 38.31 -17.39 3.92
C ASP A 569 36.90 -17.21 3.33
N ILE A 570 36.84 -17.21 2.00
CA ILE A 570 35.62 -16.93 1.24
C ILE A 570 34.93 -18.24 0.91
N ASP A 571 33.73 -18.43 1.47
CA ASP A 571 32.78 -19.40 0.97
C ASP A 571 32.13 -18.83 -0.30
N TYR A 572 32.63 -19.27 -1.46
CA TYR A 572 32.15 -18.81 -2.76
C TYR A 572 30.65 -19.03 -2.96
N GLU A 573 30.09 -20.09 -2.37
CA GLU A 573 28.67 -20.42 -2.48
C GLU A 573 27.82 -19.42 -1.68
N GLU A 574 28.23 -19.13 -0.45
CA GLU A 574 27.50 -18.17 0.40
C GLU A 574 27.62 -16.73 -0.12
N VAL A 575 28.80 -16.32 -0.61
CA VAL A 575 28.99 -15.01 -1.25
C VAL A 575 28.09 -14.87 -2.47
N ALA A 576 28.07 -15.86 -3.35
CA ALA A 576 27.21 -15.85 -4.54
C ALA A 576 25.72 -15.76 -4.17
N LYS A 577 25.26 -16.54 -3.17
CA LYS A 577 23.88 -16.49 -2.68
C LYS A 577 23.51 -15.10 -2.15
N GLN A 578 24.35 -14.51 -1.31
CA GLN A 578 24.08 -13.19 -0.72
C GLN A 578 24.11 -12.08 -1.78
N GLU A 579 24.98 -12.19 -2.77
CA GLU A 579 25.08 -11.24 -3.88
C GLU A 579 23.84 -11.28 -4.77
N VAL A 580 23.39 -12.49 -5.17
CA VAL A 580 22.16 -12.65 -5.96
C VAL A 580 20.92 -12.29 -5.12
N ASN A 581 20.93 -12.52 -3.81
CA ASN A 581 19.89 -12.00 -2.90
C ASN A 581 19.82 -10.46 -2.93
N LEU A 582 20.97 -9.77 -2.91
CA LEU A 582 21.03 -8.32 -2.98
C LEU A 582 20.57 -7.78 -4.34
N LEU A 583 20.94 -8.47 -5.43
CA LEU A 583 20.53 -8.14 -6.80
C LEU A 583 19.01 -8.25 -6.99
N THR A 584 18.39 -9.26 -6.37
CA THR A 584 16.94 -9.50 -6.46
C THR A 584 16.13 -8.82 -5.36
N PHE A 585 16.78 -8.06 -4.48
CA PHE A 585 16.16 -7.47 -3.30
C PHE A 585 15.06 -6.48 -3.67
N GLU A 586 13.83 -6.74 -3.22
CA GLU A 586 12.63 -5.92 -3.47
C GLU A 586 12.35 -5.56 -4.94
N THR A 587 12.95 -6.30 -5.90
CA THR A 587 12.69 -6.15 -7.34
C THR A 587 11.76 -7.24 -7.84
N LYS A 588 10.76 -6.87 -8.65
CA LYS A 588 9.88 -7.86 -9.32
C LYS A 588 10.57 -8.45 -10.56
N GLU A 589 10.07 -9.59 -11.05
CA GLU A 589 10.65 -10.30 -12.20
C GLU A 589 10.78 -9.42 -13.47
N GLN A 590 9.89 -8.44 -13.63
CA GLN A 590 9.77 -7.56 -14.82
C GLN A 590 10.41 -6.16 -14.67
N GLU A 591 10.91 -5.79 -13.49
CA GLU A 591 11.49 -4.46 -13.23
C GLU A 591 12.98 -4.41 -13.61
N THR A 592 13.48 -3.23 -13.99
CA THR A 592 14.90 -2.99 -14.25
C THR A 592 15.70 -3.12 -12.95
N ARG A 593 16.62 -4.08 -12.90
CA ARG A 593 17.49 -4.31 -11.75
C ARG A 593 18.74 -3.45 -11.85
N LEU A 594 19.15 -2.87 -10.73
CA LEU A 594 20.48 -2.27 -10.64
C LEU A 594 21.52 -3.39 -10.50
N PRO A 595 22.67 -3.28 -11.20
CA PRO A 595 23.75 -4.23 -11.02
C PRO A 595 24.27 -4.17 -9.58
N VAL A 596 24.83 -5.28 -9.11
CA VAL A 596 25.60 -5.34 -7.87
C VAL A 596 27.08 -5.36 -8.23
N LEU A 597 27.89 -4.53 -7.59
CA LEU A 597 29.34 -4.54 -7.73
C LEU A 597 29.99 -5.02 -6.44
N LEU A 598 30.72 -6.12 -6.55
CA LEU A 598 31.48 -6.73 -5.45
C LEU A 598 32.96 -6.36 -5.56
N LEU A 599 33.47 -5.70 -4.52
CA LEU A 599 34.91 -5.45 -4.35
C LEU A 599 35.56 -6.62 -3.64
N ILE A 600 36.57 -7.17 -4.30
CA ILE A 600 37.41 -8.23 -3.80
C ILE A 600 38.81 -7.65 -3.65
N ASP A 601 39.19 -7.35 -2.41
CA ASP A 601 40.49 -6.74 -2.14
C ASP A 601 41.62 -7.78 -1.98
N ASP A 602 41.32 -9.08 -1.82
CA ASP A 602 42.28 -10.06 -1.30
C ASP A 602 42.55 -11.32 -2.16
N PHE A 603 42.01 -11.45 -3.38
CA PHE A 603 42.36 -12.61 -4.22
C PHE A 603 43.77 -12.47 -4.81
N GLU A 604 44.61 -13.47 -4.52
CA GLU A 604 45.98 -13.55 -5.04
C GLU A 604 46.05 -14.23 -6.42
N ASP A 605 45.04 -15.02 -6.79
CA ASP A 605 44.97 -15.80 -8.03
C ASP A 605 43.71 -15.47 -8.86
N PHE A 606 43.86 -15.45 -10.19
CA PHE A 606 42.81 -15.24 -11.17
C PHE A 606 41.81 -16.42 -11.20
N ASN A 607 42.26 -17.64 -10.85
CA ASN A 607 41.39 -18.81 -10.77
C ASN A 607 40.28 -18.64 -9.73
N SER A 608 40.58 -18.04 -8.57
CA SER A 608 39.60 -17.77 -7.51
C SER A 608 38.48 -16.82 -7.94
N VAL A 609 38.79 -15.83 -8.77
CA VAL A 609 37.78 -14.92 -9.34
C VAL A 609 36.87 -15.67 -10.31
N THR A 610 37.45 -16.56 -11.12
CA THR A 610 36.73 -17.36 -12.11
C THR A 610 35.80 -18.37 -11.43
N ASP A 611 36.24 -18.98 -10.34
CA ASP A 611 35.43 -19.90 -9.54
C ASP A 611 34.24 -19.16 -8.90
N LEU A 612 34.45 -17.97 -8.33
CA LEU A 612 33.37 -17.15 -7.80
C LEU A 612 32.36 -16.76 -8.89
N GLN A 613 32.86 -16.35 -10.06
CA GLN A 613 32.00 -16.03 -11.20
C GLN A 613 31.08 -17.20 -11.57
N GLN A 614 31.61 -18.43 -11.63
CA GLN A 614 30.80 -19.61 -11.93
C GLN A 614 29.72 -19.89 -10.87
N HIS A 615 30.00 -19.62 -9.59
CA HIS A 615 29.00 -19.75 -8.52
C HIS A 615 27.89 -18.70 -8.64
N VAL A 616 28.25 -17.46 -8.94
CA VAL A 616 27.28 -16.37 -9.19
C VAL A 616 26.39 -16.68 -10.40
N GLU A 617 26.99 -17.13 -11.50
CA GLU A 617 26.24 -17.51 -12.71
C GLU A 617 25.25 -18.65 -12.44
N ARG A 618 25.65 -19.65 -11.64
CA ARG A 618 24.78 -20.77 -11.23
C ARG A 618 23.59 -20.29 -10.41
N GLU A 619 23.84 -19.46 -9.39
CA GLU A 619 22.78 -18.88 -8.54
C GLU A 619 21.81 -17.99 -9.33
N CYS A 620 22.31 -17.20 -10.27
CA CYS A 620 21.47 -16.41 -11.18
C CYS A 620 20.55 -17.29 -12.04
N GLN A 621 21.06 -18.43 -12.53
CA GLN A 621 20.27 -19.39 -13.30
C GLN A 621 19.19 -20.05 -12.44
N GLU A 622 19.53 -20.48 -11.22
CA GLU A 622 18.58 -21.10 -10.30
C GLU A 622 17.40 -20.17 -9.96
N LYS A 623 17.68 -18.88 -9.76
CA LYS A 623 16.64 -17.86 -9.50
C LYS A 623 15.96 -17.30 -10.75
N LYS A 624 16.23 -17.87 -11.92
CA LYS A 624 15.62 -17.47 -13.21
C LYS A 624 15.78 -15.97 -13.52
N VAL A 625 16.91 -15.38 -13.14
CA VAL A 625 17.16 -13.96 -13.40
C VAL A 625 17.43 -13.77 -14.90
N SER A 626 16.44 -13.23 -15.64
CA SER A 626 16.50 -13.08 -17.11
C SER A 626 17.64 -12.18 -17.58
N ALA A 627 18.38 -12.65 -18.60
CA ALA A 627 19.52 -11.94 -19.18
C ALA A 627 19.11 -11.02 -20.33
N LYS A 628 18.96 -9.72 -20.05
CA LYS A 628 19.01 -8.64 -21.06
C LYS A 628 20.05 -7.56 -20.76
N SER A 629 20.56 -7.51 -19.53
CA SER A 629 21.56 -6.57 -19.00
C SER A 629 22.43 -7.29 -17.97
N PRO A 630 23.62 -6.79 -17.62
CA PRO A 630 24.48 -7.43 -16.64
C PRO A 630 23.93 -7.27 -15.24
N GLN A 631 24.19 -8.32 -14.47
CA GLN A 631 23.56 -8.56 -13.18
C GLN A 631 24.55 -8.28 -12.04
N VAL A 632 25.83 -8.60 -12.26
CA VAL A 632 26.89 -8.54 -11.26
C VAL A 632 28.20 -8.06 -11.91
N ILE A 633 28.96 -7.23 -11.20
CA ILE A 633 30.29 -6.73 -11.58
C ILE A 633 31.28 -7.17 -10.49
N LEU A 634 32.27 -7.98 -10.86
CA LEU A 634 33.35 -8.39 -9.95
C LEU A 634 34.57 -7.50 -10.17
N MET A 635 34.90 -6.69 -9.15
CA MET A 635 36.06 -5.80 -9.16
C MET A 635 37.13 -6.38 -8.24
N ASN A 636 38.19 -6.93 -8.83
CA ASN A 636 39.29 -7.54 -8.07
C ASN A 636 40.54 -6.66 -8.08
N CYS A 637 41.04 -6.30 -6.90
CA CYS A 637 42.25 -5.50 -6.72
C CYS A 637 43.46 -6.41 -6.41
N ILE A 638 44.26 -6.74 -7.42
CA ILE A 638 45.44 -7.61 -7.31
C ILE A 638 46.75 -6.80 -7.31
N ARG A 639 47.76 -7.28 -6.58
CA ARG A 639 49.12 -6.75 -6.66
C ARG A 639 49.89 -7.39 -7.84
N ALA A 640 50.40 -6.57 -8.75
CA ALA A 640 51.26 -7.01 -9.86
C ALA A 640 52.74 -6.99 -9.45
N GLU A 641 53.45 -8.10 -9.73
CA GLU A 641 54.87 -8.27 -9.37
C GLU A 641 55.84 -7.68 -10.42
N SER A 642 55.43 -7.54 -11.68
CA SER A 642 56.21 -6.88 -12.74
C SER A 642 55.36 -5.85 -13.51
N PRO A 643 55.92 -4.69 -13.88
CA PRO A 643 55.28 -3.75 -14.80
C PRO A 643 55.50 -4.26 -16.24
N GLU A 644 55.03 -5.46 -16.57
CA GLU A 644 54.95 -5.84 -17.96
C GLU A 644 53.87 -4.98 -18.60
N GLN A 645 54.27 -4.23 -19.63
CA GLN A 645 53.43 -3.32 -20.41
C GLN A 645 52.30 -4.09 -21.08
N THR A 646 51.27 -4.46 -20.32
CA THR A 646 49.98 -4.84 -20.86
C THR A 646 49.24 -3.54 -21.11
N GLU A 647 49.02 -3.22 -22.39
CA GLU A 647 48.08 -2.16 -22.77
C GLU A 647 46.77 -2.39 -22.00
N ALA A 648 46.18 -1.30 -21.48
CA ALA A 648 44.92 -1.41 -20.74
C ALA A 648 43.87 -2.05 -21.66
N THR A 649 43.40 -3.23 -21.30
CA THR A 649 42.29 -3.90 -21.96
C THR A 649 40.97 -3.34 -21.40
N TYR A 650 39.83 -3.78 -21.94
CA TYR A 650 38.52 -3.36 -21.45
C TYR A 650 38.17 -3.93 -20.06
N ASP A 651 38.86 -4.99 -19.63
CA ASP A 651 38.66 -5.76 -18.40
C ASP A 651 39.81 -5.62 -17.39
N THR A 652 40.94 -5.03 -17.76
CA THR A 652 42.10 -4.88 -16.87
C THR A 652 42.67 -3.47 -16.88
N VAL A 653 42.77 -2.87 -15.70
CA VAL A 653 43.32 -1.52 -15.53
C VAL A 653 44.55 -1.57 -14.63
N PHE A 654 45.70 -1.20 -15.20
CA PHE A 654 46.94 -1.10 -14.47
C PHE A 654 47.14 0.28 -13.84
N ILE A 655 47.30 0.36 -12.52
CA ILE A 655 47.65 1.62 -11.82
C ILE A 655 49.09 1.51 -11.29
N GLY A 656 49.98 2.28 -11.92
CA GLY A 656 51.39 2.35 -11.57
C GLY A 656 51.68 3.22 -10.34
N ASN A 657 52.86 3.02 -9.74
CA ASN A 657 53.33 3.85 -8.62
C ASN A 657 53.61 5.30 -9.02
N ASN A 658 54.06 5.53 -10.25
CA ASN A 658 54.45 6.85 -10.74
C ASN A 658 53.25 7.80 -10.77
N LEU A 659 53.41 8.96 -10.14
CA LEU A 659 52.45 10.06 -10.17
C LEU A 659 52.63 10.93 -11.41
N SER A 660 51.54 11.34 -12.05
CA SER A 660 51.55 12.38 -13.08
C SER A 660 51.81 13.76 -12.49
N GLU A 661 52.17 14.72 -13.34
CA GLU A 661 52.36 16.12 -12.89
C GLU A 661 51.10 16.70 -12.24
N GLN A 662 49.91 16.30 -12.70
CA GLN A 662 48.64 16.76 -12.11
C GLN A 662 48.45 16.18 -10.71
N GLU A 663 48.68 14.87 -10.54
CA GLU A 663 48.60 14.22 -9.24
C GLU A 663 49.63 14.81 -8.27
N GLN A 664 50.87 15.06 -8.71
CA GLN A 664 51.92 15.66 -7.87
C GLN A 664 51.50 17.04 -7.34
N ARG A 665 50.92 17.90 -8.19
CA ARG A 665 50.38 19.21 -7.77
C ARG A 665 49.26 19.06 -6.74
N LEU A 666 48.36 18.08 -6.92
CA LEU A 666 47.30 17.80 -5.95
C LEU A 666 47.86 17.37 -4.59
N PHE A 667 48.91 16.55 -4.57
CA PHE A 667 49.61 16.15 -3.34
C PHE A 667 50.33 17.33 -2.66
N GLU A 668 50.92 18.26 -3.42
CA GLU A 668 51.49 19.50 -2.87
C GLU A 668 50.43 20.38 -2.21
N TYR A 669 49.33 20.62 -2.91
CA TYR A 669 48.21 21.39 -2.37
C TYR A 669 47.55 20.74 -1.15
N LYS A 670 47.50 19.41 -1.09
CA LYS A 670 46.96 18.70 0.07
C LYS A 670 47.93 18.75 1.25
N LEU A 671 49.25 18.76 1.02
CA LEU A 671 50.22 18.96 2.10
C LEU A 671 50.04 20.34 2.76
N GLU A 672 49.88 21.40 1.98
CA GLU A 672 49.61 22.75 2.52
C GLU A 672 48.34 22.82 3.38
N GLU A 673 47.35 21.98 3.06
CA GLU A 673 46.12 21.87 3.85
C GLU A 673 46.36 21.09 5.15
N ILE A 674 47.07 19.95 5.06
CA ILE A 674 47.41 19.12 6.21
C ILE A 674 48.25 19.92 7.21
N GLU A 675 49.26 20.66 6.75
CA GLU A 675 50.15 21.46 7.62
C GLU A 675 49.42 22.60 8.36
N LYS A 676 48.29 23.09 7.85
CA LYS A 676 47.45 24.09 8.55
C LYS A 676 46.73 23.50 9.76
N VAL A 677 46.47 22.20 9.76
CA VAL A 677 45.65 21.50 10.75
C VAL A 677 46.51 20.63 11.67
N HIS A 678 47.43 19.87 11.08
CA HIS A 678 48.28 18.88 11.72
C HIS A 678 49.71 19.39 11.84
N LYS A 679 50.19 19.59 13.08
CA LYS A 679 51.56 20.09 13.35
C LYS A 679 52.66 19.08 13.01
N ASN A 680 52.34 17.79 12.94
CA ASN A 680 53.30 16.70 12.77
C ASN A 680 53.14 16.00 11.40
N ALA A 681 52.81 16.76 10.35
CA ALA A 681 52.60 16.24 8.99
C ALA A 681 53.80 15.44 8.44
N GLU A 682 55.01 15.72 8.93
CA GLU A 682 56.23 14.97 8.62
C GLU A 682 56.20 13.48 9.04
N THR A 683 55.37 13.14 10.03
CA THR A 683 55.18 11.76 10.50
C THR A 683 54.15 10.98 9.68
N PHE A 684 53.52 11.62 8.68
CA PHE A 684 52.54 10.99 7.80
C PHE A 684 53.26 10.23 6.68
N TYR A 685 53.95 9.16 7.06
CA TYR A 685 54.85 8.42 6.18
C TYR A 685 54.13 7.89 4.94
N GLY A 686 52.90 7.37 5.08
CA GLY A 686 52.09 6.93 3.96
C GLY A 686 51.89 8.02 2.91
N PHE A 687 51.43 9.20 3.35
CA PHE A 687 51.24 10.37 2.50
C PHE A 687 52.54 10.85 1.84
N MET A 688 53.61 10.98 2.62
CA MET A 688 54.88 11.54 2.16
C MET A 688 55.61 10.62 1.18
N ILE A 689 55.50 9.30 1.33
CA ILE A 689 56.05 8.34 0.37
C ILE A 689 55.43 8.52 -1.02
N LEU A 690 54.12 8.77 -1.09
CA LEU A 690 53.46 9.00 -2.38
C LEU A 690 53.82 10.35 -2.96
N LYS A 691 53.77 11.40 -2.14
CA LYS A 691 54.15 12.75 -2.58
C LYS A 691 55.55 12.76 -3.18
N LYS A 692 56.47 11.96 -2.61
CA LYS A 692 57.83 11.77 -3.11
C LYS A 692 57.95 10.73 -4.24
N ASN A 693 56.83 10.36 -4.84
CA ASN A 693 56.73 9.44 -5.97
C ASN A 693 57.45 8.10 -5.74
N PHE A 694 57.33 7.54 -4.53
CA PHE A 694 58.01 6.31 -4.14
C PHE A 694 59.54 6.35 -4.29
N SER A 695 60.18 7.52 -4.12
CA SER A 695 61.64 7.64 -4.09
C SER A 695 62.27 6.65 -3.09
N GLN A 696 63.15 5.79 -3.61
CA GLN A 696 63.84 4.80 -2.77
C GLN A 696 64.76 5.48 -1.76
N GLU A 697 65.39 6.60 -2.14
CA GLU A 697 66.27 7.37 -1.26
C GLU A 697 65.49 7.91 -0.07
N TYR A 698 64.29 8.45 -0.31
CA TYR A 698 63.40 8.92 0.74
C TYR A 698 62.97 7.78 1.68
N ILE A 699 62.50 6.65 1.13
CA ILE A 699 62.06 5.50 1.92
C ILE A 699 63.22 4.96 2.77
N GLN A 700 64.40 4.77 2.19
CA GLN A 700 65.58 4.32 2.93
C GLN A 700 65.98 5.30 4.03
N GLY A 701 65.88 6.61 3.77
CA GLY A 701 66.14 7.65 4.76
C GLY A 701 65.17 7.59 5.94
N VAL A 702 63.86 7.46 5.67
CA VAL A 702 62.83 7.31 6.71
C VAL A 702 63.09 6.06 7.55
N VAL A 703 63.29 4.89 6.91
CA VAL A 703 63.54 3.63 7.62
C VAL A 703 64.79 3.70 8.49
N LYS A 704 65.91 4.24 7.97
CA LYS A 704 67.15 4.42 8.74
C LYS A 704 66.95 5.32 9.95
N ASN A 705 66.21 6.41 9.80
CA ASN A 705 65.96 7.35 10.89
C ASN A 705 65.00 6.79 11.93
N THR A 706 64.00 6.00 11.52
CA THR A 706 63.04 5.35 12.43
C THR A 706 63.70 4.21 13.22
N LEU A 707 64.59 3.45 12.58
CA LEU A 707 65.30 2.31 13.19
C LEU A 707 66.63 2.69 13.85
N LYS A 708 67.00 3.98 13.92
CA LYS A 708 68.30 4.42 14.47
C LYS A 708 68.56 3.97 15.91
N ASP A 709 67.48 3.83 16.69
CA ASP A 709 67.52 3.42 18.10
C ASP A 709 67.14 1.93 18.29
N PHE A 710 66.98 1.19 17.19
CA PHE A 710 66.60 -0.22 17.21
C PHE A 710 67.79 -1.10 17.59
N ASN A 711 67.79 -1.61 18.82
CA ASN A 711 68.88 -2.41 19.36
C ASN A 711 68.61 -3.92 19.22
N PHE A 712 69.31 -4.58 18.30
CA PHE A 712 69.27 -6.03 18.07
C PHE A 712 69.77 -6.89 19.25
N GLU A 713 70.32 -6.30 20.31
CA GLU A 713 70.69 -7.04 21.54
C GLU A 713 69.48 -7.29 22.45
N LYS A 714 68.38 -6.55 22.28
CA LYS A 714 67.14 -6.76 23.03
C LYS A 714 66.32 -7.90 22.41
N ARG A 715 65.84 -8.83 23.23
CA ARG A 715 64.99 -9.95 22.78
C ARG A 715 63.74 -9.48 22.02
N ASP A 716 63.12 -8.39 22.46
CA ASP A 716 61.91 -7.86 21.82
C ASP A 716 62.19 -7.31 20.41
N ALA A 717 63.35 -6.69 20.22
CA ALA A 717 63.80 -6.20 18.91
C ALA A 717 64.17 -7.35 17.97
N GLN A 718 64.80 -8.42 18.49
CA GLN A 718 65.07 -9.63 17.72
C GLN A 718 63.77 -10.30 17.25
N LEU A 719 62.76 -10.38 18.12
CA LEU A 719 61.44 -10.91 17.78
C LEU A 719 60.80 -10.08 16.66
N ILE A 720 60.77 -8.75 16.78
CA ILE A 720 60.27 -7.85 15.73
C ILE A 720 61.00 -8.08 14.40
N ALA A 721 62.33 -8.20 14.40
CA ALA A 721 63.10 -8.46 13.18
C ALA A 721 62.75 -9.81 12.52
N VAL A 722 62.56 -10.86 13.33
CA VAL A 722 62.14 -12.19 12.85
C VAL A 722 60.72 -12.15 12.27
N LEU A 723 59.78 -11.47 12.94
CA LEU A 723 58.41 -11.32 12.45
C LEU A 723 58.38 -10.51 11.14
N ALA A 724 59.21 -9.48 11.00
CA ALA A 724 59.32 -8.68 9.78
C ALA A 724 59.86 -9.51 8.60
N LEU A 725 60.90 -10.32 8.84
CA LEU A 725 61.44 -11.24 7.84
C LEU A 725 60.43 -12.32 7.43
N LEU A 726 59.71 -12.90 8.40
CA LEU A 726 58.64 -13.85 8.14
C LEU A 726 57.54 -13.23 7.27
N ASN A 727 57.12 -12.00 7.58
CA ASN A 727 56.09 -11.31 6.80
C ASN A 727 56.57 -10.93 5.38
N TYR A 728 57.88 -10.68 5.20
CA TYR A 728 58.44 -10.40 3.88
C TYR A 728 58.59 -11.66 3.00
N TYR A 729 59.01 -12.79 3.59
CA TYR A 729 59.33 -14.01 2.83
C TYR A 729 58.22 -15.07 2.81
N CYS A 730 57.32 -15.09 3.79
CA CYS A 730 56.16 -15.98 3.83
C CYS A 730 54.87 -15.19 3.56
N LYS A 731 54.40 -15.25 2.29
CA LYS A 731 53.15 -14.61 1.84
C LYS A 731 51.91 -15.05 2.64
N SER A 732 51.91 -16.28 3.20
CA SER A 732 50.82 -16.86 3.99
C SER A 732 50.89 -16.57 5.50
N ALA A 733 51.92 -15.87 5.99
CA ALA A 733 52.05 -15.56 7.41
C ALA A 733 51.11 -14.40 7.78
N ASN A 734 49.96 -14.68 8.39
CA ASN A 734 49.04 -13.69 8.98
C ASN A 734 49.61 -13.07 10.28
N ILE A 735 50.84 -12.56 10.25
CA ILE A 735 51.47 -11.87 11.37
C ILE A 735 51.40 -10.37 11.05
N HIS A 736 50.31 -9.72 11.47
CA HIS A 736 50.21 -8.27 11.44
C HIS A 736 51.02 -7.69 12.60
N MET A 737 52.03 -6.89 12.29
CA MET A 737 52.86 -6.18 13.27
C MET A 737 52.45 -4.72 13.38
#